data_AF-A0A6C0E3S9-F1
#
_entry.id   AF-A0A6C0E3S9-F1
#
_cell.length_a   1.000
_cell.length_b   1.000
_cell.length_c   1.000
_cell.angle_alpha   90.00
_cell.angle_beta   90.00
_cell.angle_gamma   90.00
#
_symmetry.space_group_name_H-M   'P 1'
#
loop_
_entity.id
_entity.type
_entity.pdbx_description
1 polymer ?
#
loop_
_entity_poly.entity_id
_entity_poly.type
_entity_poly.pdbx_seq_one_letter_code
_entity_poly.pdbx_strand_id
1 'polypeptide(L)'
;MAGGLINLASYAVKDIFLTGNPQISFYKSVYRRYTHFAMESIILNFDKAVKFGEYTQIVVPKNGDLIHKSYLHITLPQINITKKDVGINTSYLTNYLLSNSLNTYNEICNVYMLVNTNIYKIIYADTNAINVSWANMKTNITNYYNGTLIIPPASTPPTILTYPGTNRTGTFTISSIITYFRNIITDYDDVDLYYIFTNFDTNIKPQMFIDLTVQHPSMSEIDKDNIIKKYFFDYVASKGIKNCIKLQDEYYEKYLTIEKENKIITDTNIKCAWVKNLGHSIIDYIDIYIGGQKIDSHLGIWINIWYQLTYKEAQIESYNKLIGNVSDLTDFNNNTKPVYDIYVPMSFWFNKFNGLSFPLIASQYNDLRIDVKLRKFEDVFYIERIYNTTINNNEYNLTAEMIGFIKKNMPNFTLTNTQIINNINLTNLWNSSGYMLYGDIWMDYIFLDSLERKRFAQSGHEYLVEIIQTKTQDYFDLNANLYFICPSKELIWVITHDKYTNNTNGYTECKWYDHSLNKNNTIYNPILTSQLYFNNIARNSQLDGNYYDIYQPQVYHKVSPTRGINLYSFSLEPLQMQPTGTCNFSKLTDVRITMTLDNQCYSYSDVDIYSHDIDIDTNIIIFKEDIYSNLDITVARQMIKMYSSDTDNYKKGMATLDVYDYMANNNEQTILLSKYRQILLKTNVNFYVFNLSLNVLRIIGGYCSLAYASKN
;
A
#
# COMPACT_ATOMS: atom_id res chain seq x y z
N MET A 1 -24.80 13.99 -59.80
CA MET A 1 -23.42 13.67 -59.38
C MET A 1 -22.39 14.65 -59.98
N ALA A 2 -22.63 15.97 -59.93
CA ALA A 2 -21.68 16.95 -60.48
C ALA A 2 -20.75 17.57 -59.41
N GLY A 3 -21.08 17.45 -58.12
CA GLY A 3 -20.40 18.19 -57.04
C GLY A 3 -18.90 17.92 -56.92
N GLY A 4 -18.48 16.64 -56.87
CA GLY A 4 -17.04 16.31 -56.77
C GLY A 4 -16.25 16.65 -58.04
N LEU A 5 -16.88 16.54 -59.21
CA LEU A 5 -16.26 16.81 -60.51
C LEU A 5 -16.08 18.32 -60.73
N ILE A 6 -17.02 19.14 -60.26
CA ILE A 6 -16.90 20.61 -60.23
C ILE A 6 -15.72 21.02 -59.34
N ASN A 7 -15.54 20.39 -58.17
CA ASN A 7 -14.44 20.70 -57.26
C ASN A 7 -13.06 20.32 -57.83
N LEU A 8 -12.99 19.26 -58.65
CA LEU A 8 -11.77 18.91 -59.38
C LEU A 8 -11.50 19.85 -60.57
N ALA A 9 -12.55 20.40 -61.18
CA ALA A 9 -12.43 21.35 -62.29
C ALA A 9 -12.01 22.76 -61.81
N SER A 10 -12.30 23.12 -60.55
CA SER A 10 -11.84 24.35 -59.94
C SER A 10 -10.37 24.25 -59.52
N TYR A 11 -9.46 24.45 -60.48
CA TYR A 11 -8.01 24.45 -60.26
C TYR A 11 -7.46 25.87 -60.09
N ALA A 12 -6.62 26.10 -59.07
CA ALA A 12 -6.00 27.38 -58.77
C ALA A 12 -4.47 27.30 -58.74
N VAL A 13 -3.80 28.45 -58.81
CA VAL A 13 -2.31 28.54 -58.76
C VAL A 13 -1.75 27.95 -57.46
N LYS A 14 -2.51 27.98 -56.36
CA LYS A 14 -2.10 27.39 -55.06
C LYS A 14 -2.04 25.85 -55.11
N ASP A 15 -2.78 25.22 -56.01
CA ASP A 15 -2.83 23.75 -56.13
C ASP A 15 -1.55 23.19 -56.73
N ILE A 16 -0.67 24.03 -57.30
CA ILE A 16 0.66 23.62 -57.76
C ILE A 16 1.48 23.00 -56.62
N PHE A 17 1.34 23.51 -55.37
CA PHE A 17 2.03 22.97 -54.19
C PHE A 17 1.51 21.61 -53.73
N LEU A 18 0.29 21.22 -54.14
CA LEU A 18 -0.36 19.99 -53.69
C LEU A 18 -0.43 18.94 -54.80
N THR A 19 -0.83 19.32 -56.01
CA THR A 19 -1.20 18.43 -57.11
C THR A 19 -0.57 18.78 -58.45
N GLY A 20 0.34 19.76 -58.50
CA GLY A 20 0.93 20.22 -59.77
C GLY A 20 1.69 19.13 -60.53
N ASN A 21 2.61 18.43 -59.85
CA ASN A 21 3.30 17.24 -60.34
C ASN A 21 3.17 16.14 -59.28
N PRO A 22 2.09 15.34 -59.31
CA PRO A 22 1.80 14.40 -58.23
C PRO A 22 2.88 13.30 -58.13
N GLN A 23 3.54 13.22 -56.99
CA GLN A 23 4.60 12.23 -56.71
C GLN A 23 4.10 11.02 -55.90
N ILE A 24 2.98 11.18 -55.21
CA ILE A 24 2.34 10.14 -54.40
C ILE A 24 0.85 10.06 -54.74
N SER A 25 0.24 8.91 -54.47
CA SER A 25 -1.20 8.72 -54.60
C SER A 25 -1.74 8.02 -53.36
N PHE A 26 -2.81 8.57 -52.80
CA PHE A 26 -3.54 7.94 -51.68
C PHE A 26 -4.45 6.81 -52.14
N TYR A 27 -4.66 6.66 -53.46
CA TYR A 27 -5.58 5.68 -54.04
C TYR A 27 -4.86 4.44 -54.59
N LYS A 28 -3.52 4.42 -54.57
CA LYS A 28 -2.72 3.29 -55.06
C LYS A 28 -1.58 2.99 -54.10
N SER A 29 -1.79 2.00 -53.24
CA SER A 29 -0.74 1.46 -52.37
C SER A 29 0.04 0.36 -53.10
N VAL A 30 1.37 0.51 -53.18
CA VAL A 30 2.28 -0.53 -53.69
C VAL A 30 2.96 -1.19 -52.50
N TYR A 31 2.55 -2.42 -52.18
CA TYR A 31 3.18 -3.20 -51.11
C TYR A 31 4.51 -3.79 -51.58
N ARG A 32 5.53 -3.71 -50.71
CA ARG A 32 6.83 -4.35 -50.96
C ARG A 32 6.71 -5.84 -50.68
N ARG A 33 7.25 -6.66 -51.58
CA ARG A 33 7.43 -8.10 -51.33
C ARG A 33 8.51 -8.29 -50.26
N TYR A 34 8.30 -9.25 -49.37
CA TYR A 34 9.26 -9.65 -48.34
C TYR A 34 9.77 -11.07 -48.62
N THR A 35 10.86 -11.45 -47.98
CA THR A 35 11.41 -12.81 -48.05
C THR A 35 10.57 -13.76 -47.19
N HIS A 36 10.39 -15.00 -47.61
CA HIS A 36 9.60 -15.95 -46.83
C HIS A 36 10.33 -16.29 -45.52
N PHE A 37 9.61 -16.18 -44.40
CA PHE A 37 10.09 -16.60 -43.09
C PHE A 37 8.93 -17.18 -42.27
N ALA A 38 9.27 -17.97 -41.25
CA ALA A 38 8.34 -18.45 -40.23
C ALA A 38 8.84 -18.06 -38.84
N MET A 39 7.93 -17.94 -37.87
CA MET A 39 8.26 -17.66 -36.47
C MET A 39 7.64 -18.72 -35.58
N GLU A 40 8.40 -19.18 -34.59
CA GLU A 40 7.95 -20.14 -33.57
C GLU A 40 8.51 -19.74 -32.21
N SER A 41 7.65 -19.74 -31.18
CA SER A 41 8.06 -19.50 -29.80
C SER A 41 8.48 -20.84 -29.16
N ILE A 42 9.73 -20.91 -28.70
CA ILE A 42 10.30 -22.10 -28.06
C ILE A 42 10.61 -21.79 -26.59
N ILE A 43 10.26 -22.71 -25.69
CA ILE A 43 10.54 -22.62 -24.26
C ILE A 43 11.94 -23.15 -23.98
N LEU A 44 12.73 -22.36 -23.25
CA LEU A 44 14.12 -22.63 -22.92
C LEU A 44 14.28 -22.75 -21.40
N ASN A 45 14.64 -23.94 -20.93
CA ASN A 45 14.79 -24.23 -19.50
C ASN A 45 16.18 -23.84 -19.00
N PHE A 46 16.27 -23.27 -17.80
CA PHE A 46 17.55 -22.95 -17.17
C PHE A 46 18.36 -24.20 -16.82
N ASP A 47 19.69 -24.06 -16.81
CA ASP A 47 20.61 -25.15 -16.43
C ASP A 47 20.46 -25.58 -14.96
N LYS A 48 20.04 -24.64 -14.10
CA LYS A 48 19.87 -24.81 -12.66
C LYS A 48 18.47 -24.38 -12.23
N ALA A 49 17.99 -24.96 -11.13
CA ALA A 49 16.73 -24.55 -10.52
C ALA A 49 16.77 -23.07 -10.11
N VAL A 50 15.69 -22.35 -10.41
CA VAL A 50 15.53 -20.93 -10.09
C VAL A 50 15.32 -20.75 -8.59
N LYS A 51 16.08 -19.85 -7.97
CA LYS A 51 15.98 -19.52 -6.55
C LYS A 51 16.11 -18.01 -6.34
N PHE A 52 15.48 -17.51 -5.28
CA PHE A 52 15.64 -16.12 -4.86
C PHE A 52 17.08 -15.82 -4.41
N GLY A 53 17.61 -14.66 -4.79
CA GLY A 53 18.94 -14.18 -4.42
C GLY A 53 20.12 -14.80 -5.19
N GLU A 54 19.90 -15.90 -5.90
CA GLU A 54 20.90 -16.57 -6.74
C GLU A 54 20.73 -16.17 -8.22
N TYR A 55 21.77 -16.38 -9.02
CA TYR A 55 21.70 -16.22 -10.47
C TYR A 55 21.56 -17.59 -11.15
N THR A 56 20.74 -17.64 -12.18
CA THR A 56 20.60 -18.77 -13.10
C THR A 56 21.04 -18.33 -14.49
N GLN A 57 21.60 -19.26 -15.25
CA GLN A 57 22.09 -19.00 -16.60
C GLN A 57 21.47 -19.99 -17.59
N ILE A 58 21.42 -19.58 -18.84
CA ILE A 58 21.04 -20.42 -19.96
C ILE A 58 21.82 -20.03 -21.22
N VAL A 59 22.32 -21.05 -21.93
CA VAL A 59 22.89 -20.86 -23.27
C VAL A 59 21.78 -21.09 -24.27
N VAL A 60 21.53 -20.07 -25.11
CA VAL A 60 20.46 -20.09 -26.10
C VAL A 60 20.76 -21.16 -27.16
N PRO A 61 19.91 -22.18 -27.32
CA PRO A 61 20.13 -23.21 -28.33
C PRO A 61 19.92 -22.66 -29.74
N LYS A 62 20.67 -23.19 -30.69
CA LYS A 62 20.66 -22.76 -32.10
C LYS A 62 19.57 -23.48 -32.90
N ASN A 63 18.33 -23.41 -32.44
CA ASN A 63 17.18 -24.11 -33.05
C ASN A 63 16.66 -23.42 -34.32
N GLY A 64 16.82 -22.09 -34.43
CA GLY A 64 16.43 -21.29 -35.60
C GLY A 64 17.58 -20.42 -36.12
N ASP A 65 17.28 -19.57 -37.11
CA ASP A 65 18.30 -18.76 -37.79
C ASP A 65 18.52 -17.41 -37.10
N LEU A 66 17.44 -16.77 -36.66
CA LEU A 66 17.47 -15.53 -35.87
C LEU A 66 16.61 -15.69 -34.59
N ILE A 67 16.83 -14.83 -33.61
CA ILE A 67 15.94 -14.68 -32.45
C ILE A 67 15.38 -13.26 -32.37
N HIS A 68 14.15 -13.14 -31.87
CA HIS A 68 13.48 -11.88 -31.67
C HIS A 68 12.96 -11.78 -30.23
N LYS A 69 11.65 -11.66 -30.02
CA LYS A 69 11.05 -11.44 -28.70
C LYS A 69 11.39 -12.55 -27.74
N SER A 70 11.63 -12.15 -26.50
CA SER A 70 11.90 -13.04 -25.39
C SER A 70 11.13 -12.60 -24.14
N TYR A 71 10.66 -13.58 -23.37
CA TYR A 71 9.93 -13.38 -22.13
C TYR A 71 10.57 -14.25 -21.04
N LEU A 72 10.83 -13.65 -19.88
CA LEU A 72 11.17 -14.39 -18.68
C LEU A 72 9.88 -14.87 -18.03
N HIS A 73 9.69 -16.18 -17.95
CA HIS A 73 8.53 -16.76 -17.30
C HIS A 73 8.93 -17.32 -15.93
N ILE A 74 8.14 -17.00 -14.90
CA ILE A 74 8.33 -17.44 -13.52
C ILE A 74 6.98 -17.87 -12.96
N THR A 75 6.88 -19.11 -12.51
CA THR A 75 5.71 -19.62 -11.79
C THR A 75 5.92 -19.49 -10.29
N LEU A 76 5.06 -18.71 -9.64
CA LEU A 76 5.03 -18.57 -8.19
C LEU A 76 4.20 -19.69 -7.55
N PRO A 77 4.67 -20.32 -6.47
CA PRO A 77 3.88 -21.30 -5.73
C PRO A 77 2.79 -20.62 -4.90
N GLN A 78 1.80 -21.39 -4.48
CA GLN A 78 0.81 -20.92 -3.51
C GLN A 78 1.50 -20.68 -2.16
N ILE A 79 1.41 -19.46 -1.63
CA ILE A 79 1.98 -19.09 -0.34
C ILE A 79 0.87 -19.00 0.71
N ASN A 80 1.04 -19.77 1.79
CA ASN A 80 0.25 -19.66 2.99
C ASN A 80 1.18 -19.47 4.20
N ILE A 81 1.13 -18.30 4.83
CA ILE A 81 1.92 -18.01 6.04
C ILE A 81 0.96 -17.90 7.22
N THR A 82 1.16 -18.76 8.20
CA THR A 82 0.37 -18.76 9.42
C THR A 82 1.02 -17.90 10.50
N LYS A 83 0.20 -17.41 11.43
CA LYS A 83 0.64 -16.70 12.63
C LYS A 83 1.66 -17.50 13.45
N LYS A 84 1.52 -18.83 13.47
CA LYS A 84 2.47 -19.73 14.16
C LYS A 84 3.85 -19.70 13.52
N ASP A 85 3.92 -19.63 12.19
CA ASP A 85 5.19 -19.61 11.46
C ASP A 85 6.03 -18.38 11.84
N VAL A 86 5.35 -17.27 12.15
CA VAL A 86 6.00 -16.02 12.61
C VAL A 86 6.02 -15.87 14.13
N GLY A 87 5.79 -16.96 14.87
CA GLY A 87 5.94 -17.01 16.33
C GLY A 87 4.82 -16.35 17.13
N ILE A 88 3.64 -16.12 16.54
CA ILE A 88 2.43 -15.62 17.22
C ILE A 88 1.62 -16.83 17.73
N ASN A 89 1.44 -16.94 19.04
CA ASN A 89 0.60 -17.96 19.66
C ASN A 89 -0.76 -17.38 20.09
N THR A 90 -1.81 -17.69 19.33
CA THR A 90 -3.19 -17.20 19.58
C THR A 90 -4.02 -18.09 20.50
N SER A 91 -3.49 -19.23 20.96
CA SER A 91 -4.26 -20.27 21.68
C SER A 91 -4.84 -19.76 23.01
N TYR A 92 -4.12 -18.86 23.71
CA TYR A 92 -4.57 -18.26 24.96
C TYR A 92 -5.70 -17.25 24.75
N LEU A 93 -5.60 -16.43 23.71
CA LEU A 93 -6.57 -15.38 23.39
C LEU A 93 -7.88 -15.95 22.81
N THR A 94 -7.79 -16.96 21.95
CA THR A 94 -8.94 -17.60 21.30
C THR A 94 -9.90 -18.24 22.30
N ASN A 95 -9.39 -18.97 23.30
CA ASN A 95 -10.21 -19.61 24.33
C ASN A 95 -10.93 -18.61 25.25
N TYR A 96 -10.29 -17.47 25.56
CA TYR A 96 -10.90 -16.40 26.35
C TYR A 96 -12.04 -15.69 25.58
N LEU A 97 -11.97 -15.64 24.25
CA LEU A 97 -12.92 -14.89 23.42
C LEU A 97 -14.19 -15.66 23.06
N LEU A 98 -14.05 -16.94 22.71
CA LEU A 98 -15.18 -17.83 22.42
C LEU A 98 -16.11 -17.97 23.62
N SER A 99 -15.55 -17.99 24.84
CA SER A 99 -16.31 -18.13 26.07
C SER A 99 -17.02 -16.84 26.50
N ASN A 100 -16.50 -15.65 26.18
CA ASN A 100 -17.07 -14.39 26.67
C ASN A 100 -18.09 -13.76 25.70
N SER A 101 -17.92 -13.92 24.38
CA SER A 101 -18.76 -13.26 23.36
C SER A 101 -20.04 -14.02 22.98
N LEU A 102 -19.96 -15.35 22.83
CA LEU A 102 -21.10 -16.19 22.46
C LEU A 102 -22.09 -16.37 23.63
N ASN A 103 -21.56 -16.49 24.85
CA ASN A 103 -22.38 -16.66 26.05
C ASN A 103 -23.14 -15.38 26.39
N THR A 104 -22.53 -14.20 26.23
CA THR A 104 -23.18 -12.91 26.56
C THR A 104 -24.32 -12.55 25.61
N TYR A 105 -24.20 -12.81 24.30
CA TYR A 105 -25.30 -12.57 23.35
C TYR A 105 -26.52 -13.46 23.63
N ASN A 106 -26.30 -14.78 23.73
CA ASN A 106 -27.37 -15.74 23.95
C ASN A 106 -28.05 -15.55 25.31
N GLU A 107 -27.29 -15.24 26.35
CA GLU A 107 -27.85 -14.99 27.69
C GLU A 107 -28.67 -13.70 27.74
N ILE A 108 -28.22 -12.61 27.11
CA ILE A 108 -28.95 -11.34 27.11
C ILE A 108 -30.28 -11.45 26.36
N CYS A 109 -30.29 -12.09 25.18
CA CYS A 109 -31.51 -12.33 24.42
C CYS A 109 -32.50 -13.22 25.21
N ASN A 110 -32.01 -14.29 25.83
CA ASN A 110 -32.87 -15.20 26.61
C ASN A 110 -33.46 -14.52 27.86
N VAL A 111 -32.68 -13.70 28.57
CA VAL A 111 -33.14 -12.95 29.75
C VAL A 111 -34.18 -11.90 29.37
N TYR A 112 -33.95 -11.14 28.29
CA TYR A 112 -34.91 -10.14 27.81
C TYR A 112 -36.24 -10.79 27.37
N MET A 113 -36.15 -11.87 26.57
CA MET A 113 -37.33 -12.62 26.11
C MET A 113 -38.12 -13.20 27.28
N LEU A 114 -37.45 -13.73 28.31
CA LEU A 114 -38.11 -14.29 29.49
C LEU A 114 -38.87 -13.23 30.30
N VAL A 115 -38.24 -12.07 30.54
CA VAL A 115 -38.86 -10.95 31.30
C VAL A 115 -40.14 -10.48 30.60
N ASN A 116 -40.08 -10.23 29.30
CA ASN A 116 -41.23 -9.75 28.53
C ASN A 116 -42.33 -10.81 28.41
N THR A 117 -41.98 -12.07 28.15
CA THR A 117 -42.95 -13.18 28.05
C THR A 117 -43.75 -13.34 29.34
N ASN A 118 -43.11 -13.18 30.50
CA ASN A 118 -43.80 -13.27 31.80
C ASN A 118 -44.75 -12.10 32.04
N ILE A 119 -44.37 -10.87 31.67
CA ILE A 119 -45.26 -9.70 31.75
C ILE A 119 -46.48 -9.90 30.84
N TYR A 120 -46.28 -10.41 29.62
CA TYR A 120 -47.38 -10.75 28.72
C TYR A 120 -48.34 -11.80 29.29
N LYS A 121 -47.81 -12.84 29.95
CA LYS A 121 -48.63 -13.85 30.62
C LYS A 121 -49.50 -13.26 31.73
N ILE A 122 -48.96 -12.31 32.51
CA ILE A 122 -49.72 -11.60 33.55
C ILE A 122 -50.83 -10.76 32.93
N ILE A 123 -50.52 -9.97 31.90
CA ILE A 123 -51.53 -9.13 31.22
C ILE A 123 -52.62 -9.99 30.57
N TYR A 124 -52.26 -11.11 29.92
CA TYR A 124 -53.23 -12.04 29.33
C TYR A 124 -54.14 -12.71 30.36
N ALA A 125 -53.59 -13.08 31.53
CA ALA A 125 -54.38 -13.67 32.61
C ALA A 125 -55.38 -12.66 33.18
N ASP A 126 -54.94 -11.42 33.38
CA ASP A 126 -55.78 -10.35 33.94
C ASP A 126 -56.84 -9.83 32.96
N THR A 127 -56.60 -9.84 31.65
CA THR A 127 -57.59 -9.40 30.64
C THR A 127 -58.69 -10.43 30.38
N ASN A 128 -58.43 -11.73 30.58
CA ASN A 128 -59.42 -12.80 30.42
C ASN A 128 -60.25 -13.05 31.68
N ALA A 129 -59.88 -12.48 32.82
CA ALA A 129 -60.57 -12.65 34.09
C ALA A 129 -61.72 -11.63 34.24
N ILE A 130 -62.94 -12.15 34.44
CA ILE A 130 -64.20 -11.38 34.40
C ILE A 130 -64.30 -10.28 35.49
N ASN A 131 -63.50 -10.35 36.57
CA ASN A 131 -63.61 -9.47 37.75
C ASN A 131 -62.28 -8.80 38.19
N VAL A 132 -61.33 -8.61 37.29
CA VAL A 132 -60.07 -7.91 37.62
C VAL A 132 -60.21 -6.42 37.29
N SER A 133 -60.08 -5.55 38.30
CA SER A 133 -60.06 -4.10 38.10
C SER A 133 -58.70 -3.63 37.56
N TRP A 134 -58.67 -2.46 36.91
CA TRP A 134 -57.40 -1.83 36.48
C TRP A 134 -56.41 -1.61 37.64
N ALA A 135 -56.90 -1.36 38.86
CA ALA A 135 -56.07 -1.25 40.05
C ALA A 135 -55.40 -2.58 40.41
N ASN A 136 -56.10 -3.71 40.26
CA ASN A 136 -55.54 -5.05 40.50
C ASN A 136 -54.49 -5.41 39.44
N MET A 137 -54.75 -5.10 38.16
CA MET A 137 -53.75 -5.22 37.08
C MET A 137 -52.49 -4.40 37.39
N LYS A 138 -52.66 -3.15 37.82
CA LYS A 138 -51.54 -2.28 38.20
C LYS A 138 -50.72 -2.91 39.33
N THR A 139 -51.38 -3.43 40.36
CA THR A 139 -50.70 -4.08 41.50
C THR A 139 -49.98 -5.36 41.07
N ASN A 140 -50.58 -6.19 40.22
CA ASN A 140 -49.94 -7.41 39.70
C ASN A 140 -48.68 -7.12 38.88
N ILE A 141 -48.74 -6.12 38.00
CA ILE A 141 -47.59 -5.69 37.19
C ILE A 141 -46.52 -5.07 38.09
N THR A 142 -46.91 -4.24 39.06
CA THR A 142 -45.97 -3.61 40.02
C THR A 142 -45.26 -4.65 40.89
N ASN A 143 -45.99 -5.68 41.33
CA ASN A 143 -45.43 -6.77 42.13
C ASN A 143 -44.40 -7.60 41.35
N TYR A 144 -44.66 -7.85 40.06
CA TYR A 144 -43.69 -8.50 39.19
C TYR A 144 -42.46 -7.61 38.94
N TYR A 145 -42.67 -6.31 38.67
CA TYR A 145 -41.58 -5.34 38.45
C TYR A 145 -40.64 -5.23 39.66
N ASN A 146 -41.19 -5.29 40.87
CA ASN A 146 -40.45 -5.27 42.13
C ASN A 146 -39.96 -6.66 42.59
N GLY A 147 -40.24 -7.71 41.81
CA GLY A 147 -39.81 -9.07 42.09
C GLY A 147 -38.34 -9.34 41.75
N THR A 148 -37.88 -10.53 42.13
CA THR A 148 -36.54 -11.04 41.83
C THR A 148 -36.61 -12.15 40.80
N LEU A 149 -35.67 -12.14 39.84
CA LEU A 149 -35.55 -13.17 38.82
C LEU A 149 -34.33 -14.04 39.14
N ILE A 150 -34.56 -15.34 39.36
CA ILE A 150 -33.49 -16.33 39.55
C ILE A 150 -33.14 -16.87 38.16
N ILE A 151 -32.00 -16.45 37.62
CA ILE A 151 -31.48 -17.01 36.38
C ILE A 151 -30.82 -18.35 36.75
N PRO A 152 -31.24 -19.49 36.16
CA PRO A 152 -30.58 -20.76 36.43
C PRO A 152 -29.10 -20.64 36.04
N PRO A 153 -28.17 -21.20 36.83
CA PRO A 153 -26.76 -21.15 36.49
C PRO A 153 -26.54 -21.95 35.20
N ALA A 154 -26.31 -21.26 34.09
CA ALA A 154 -25.51 -21.86 33.04
C ALA A 154 -24.15 -22.23 33.66
N SER A 155 -23.52 -23.30 33.19
CA SER A 155 -22.36 -23.98 33.79
C SER A 155 -21.11 -23.10 34.02
N THR A 156 -21.16 -21.81 33.69
CA THR A 156 -20.25 -20.75 34.15
C THR A 156 -21.04 -19.42 34.20
N PRO A 157 -20.91 -18.59 35.25
CA PRO A 157 -21.75 -17.40 35.43
C PRO A 157 -21.43 -16.25 34.46
N PRO A 158 -22.40 -15.36 34.14
CA PRO A 158 -22.22 -14.20 33.26
C PRO A 158 -21.28 -13.15 33.87
N THR A 159 -20.31 -12.66 33.10
CA THR A 159 -19.37 -11.60 33.51
C THR A 159 -19.89 -10.17 33.31
N ILE A 160 -21.12 -9.98 32.83
CA ILE A 160 -21.65 -8.63 32.48
C ILE A 160 -22.58 -8.03 33.56
N LEU A 161 -23.04 -8.82 34.54
CA LEU A 161 -23.77 -8.25 35.69
C LEU A 161 -22.88 -7.97 36.91
N THR A 162 -21.56 -7.94 36.72
CA THR A 162 -20.65 -7.34 37.69
C THR A 162 -20.39 -5.89 37.30
N TYR A 163 -21.22 -4.98 37.80
CA TYR A 163 -20.73 -3.63 38.12
C TYR A 163 -19.54 -3.80 39.09
N PRO A 164 -18.53 -2.91 39.12
CA PRO A 164 -17.45 -3.01 40.08
C PRO A 164 -18.05 -2.94 41.50
N GLY A 165 -18.10 -4.09 42.19
CA GLY A 165 -18.46 -4.14 43.61
C GLY A 165 -19.58 -5.09 44.09
N THR A 166 -20.02 -6.13 43.37
CA THR A 166 -20.97 -7.11 43.95
C THR A 166 -20.56 -8.57 43.77
N ASN A 167 -20.72 -9.35 44.86
CA ASN A 167 -20.27 -10.73 44.99
C ASN A 167 -21.16 -11.74 44.25
N ARG A 168 -20.50 -12.83 43.85
CA ARG A 168 -21.00 -14.00 43.12
C ARG A 168 -22.14 -14.75 43.82
N THR A 169 -23.39 -14.34 43.65
CA THR A 169 -24.59 -15.22 43.71
C THR A 169 -25.80 -14.51 43.08
N GLY A 170 -26.28 -15.05 41.95
CA GLY A 170 -27.28 -14.43 41.06
C GLY A 170 -28.69 -14.30 41.66
N THR A 171 -29.00 -13.12 42.17
CA THR A 171 -30.37 -12.64 42.37
C THR A 171 -30.43 -11.20 41.87
N PHE A 172 -31.10 -10.95 40.74
CA PHE A 172 -31.23 -9.60 40.18
C PHE A 172 -32.65 -9.11 40.36
N THR A 173 -32.81 -7.82 40.71
CA THR A 173 -34.13 -7.20 40.71
C THR A 173 -34.54 -6.91 39.27
N ILE A 174 -35.81 -7.17 38.94
CA ILE A 174 -36.32 -6.99 37.58
C ILE A 174 -36.19 -5.53 37.15
N SER A 175 -36.33 -4.59 38.08
CA SER A 175 -36.06 -3.16 37.87
C SER A 175 -34.62 -2.85 37.44
N SER A 176 -33.58 -3.52 37.98
CA SER A 176 -32.20 -3.26 37.56
C SER A 176 -31.91 -3.81 36.17
N ILE A 177 -32.53 -4.95 35.82
CA ILE A 177 -32.43 -5.55 34.49
C ILE A 177 -33.08 -4.64 33.45
N ILE A 178 -34.29 -4.14 33.74
CA ILE A 178 -35.00 -3.20 32.85
C ILE A 178 -34.24 -1.87 32.71
N THR A 179 -33.63 -1.37 33.79
CA THR A 179 -32.80 -0.15 33.76
C THR A 179 -31.51 -0.34 32.93
N TYR A 180 -30.93 -1.55 32.94
CA TYR A 180 -29.81 -1.88 32.08
C TYR A 180 -30.20 -1.87 30.59
N PHE A 181 -31.33 -2.49 30.21
CA PHE A 181 -31.85 -2.42 28.85
C PHE A 181 -32.26 -0.99 28.44
N ARG A 182 -32.76 -0.20 29.38
CA ARG A 182 -33.13 1.21 29.23
C ARG A 182 -31.95 2.11 28.83
N ASN A 183 -30.74 1.82 29.29
CA ASN A 183 -29.56 2.58 28.91
C ASN A 183 -29.03 2.23 27.51
N ILE A 184 -29.52 1.14 26.91
CA ILE A 184 -29.03 0.62 25.63
C ILE A 184 -29.90 1.10 24.46
N ILE A 185 -31.22 1.20 24.65
CA ILE A 185 -32.16 1.72 23.64
C ILE A 185 -32.39 3.22 23.91
N THR A 186 -31.87 4.09 23.05
CA THR A 186 -31.88 5.56 23.25
C THR A 186 -33.24 6.23 23.08
N ASP A 187 -34.27 5.55 22.56
CA ASP A 187 -35.62 6.11 22.39
C ASP A 187 -36.54 5.76 23.57
N TYR A 188 -36.64 6.71 24.51
CA TYR A 188 -37.29 6.57 25.80
C TYR A 188 -38.81 6.77 25.77
N ASP A 189 -39.58 5.97 25.01
CA ASP A 189 -41.05 5.93 25.23
C ASP A 189 -41.68 4.56 24.97
N ASP A 190 -40.94 3.60 24.42
CA ASP A 190 -41.54 2.42 23.82
C ASP A 190 -41.21 1.09 24.49
N VAL A 191 -40.19 0.96 25.35
CA VAL A 191 -39.66 -0.36 25.77
C VAL A 191 -40.22 -0.87 27.12
N ASP A 192 -40.59 0.03 28.02
CA ASP A 192 -41.01 -0.33 29.38
C ASP A 192 -42.52 -0.58 29.45
N LEU A 193 -42.91 -1.85 29.52
CA LEU A 193 -44.32 -2.28 29.63
C LEU A 193 -45.03 -1.68 30.86
N TYR A 194 -44.30 -1.35 31.92
CA TYR A 194 -44.86 -0.66 33.09
C TYR A 194 -45.20 0.79 32.76
N TYR A 195 -44.33 1.49 32.02
CA TYR A 195 -44.57 2.86 31.56
C TYR A 195 -45.75 2.93 30.56
N ILE A 196 -45.82 1.97 29.64
CA ILE A 196 -46.94 1.82 28.68
C ILE A 196 -48.26 1.63 29.42
N PHE A 197 -48.30 0.79 30.46
CA PHE A 197 -49.48 0.62 31.29
C PHE A 197 -49.88 1.92 31.99
N THR A 198 -48.91 2.64 32.58
CA THR A 198 -49.21 3.89 33.28
C THR A 198 -49.72 4.99 32.35
N ASN A 199 -49.15 5.14 31.15
CA ASN A 199 -49.60 6.12 30.16
C ASN A 199 -50.96 5.76 29.56
N PHE A 200 -51.24 4.46 29.37
CA PHE A 200 -52.54 4.03 28.85
C PHE A 200 -53.66 4.27 29.87
N ASP A 201 -53.42 3.95 31.15
CA ASP A 201 -54.40 4.14 32.23
C ASP A 201 -54.70 5.63 32.48
N THR A 202 -53.71 6.52 32.33
CA THR A 202 -53.88 7.95 32.58
C THR A 202 -54.41 8.75 31.40
N ASN A 203 -54.00 8.43 30.16
CA ASN A 203 -54.26 9.31 29.01
C ASN A 203 -55.19 8.69 27.95
N ILE A 204 -55.04 7.41 27.64
CA ILE A 204 -55.73 6.77 26.50
C ILE A 204 -57.08 6.17 26.93
N LYS A 205 -57.11 5.48 28.07
CA LYS A 205 -58.30 4.84 28.63
C LYS A 205 -59.45 5.82 28.91
N PRO A 206 -59.24 7.01 29.51
CA PRO A 206 -60.34 7.96 29.74
C PRO A 206 -60.98 8.42 28.43
N GLN A 207 -60.16 8.68 27.41
CA GLN A 207 -60.63 9.12 26.10
C GLN A 207 -61.44 8.03 25.39
N MET A 208 -60.96 6.79 25.37
CA MET A 208 -61.69 5.66 24.78
C MET A 208 -63.01 5.38 25.50
N PHE A 209 -63.04 5.56 26.83
CA PHE A 209 -64.26 5.38 27.62
C PHE A 209 -65.31 6.44 27.27
N ILE A 210 -64.89 7.69 27.03
CA ILE A 210 -65.74 8.77 26.55
C ILE A 210 -66.26 8.45 25.13
N ASP A 211 -65.38 8.06 24.21
CA ASP A 211 -65.74 7.76 22.82
C ASP A 211 -66.74 6.60 22.71
N LEU A 212 -66.53 5.51 23.47
CA LEU A 212 -67.46 4.38 23.53
C LEU A 212 -68.81 4.75 24.17
N THR A 213 -68.81 5.73 25.08
CA THR A 213 -70.05 6.23 25.70
C THR A 213 -70.84 7.12 24.75
N VAL A 214 -70.17 7.88 23.89
CA VAL A 214 -70.79 8.68 22.82
C VAL A 214 -71.32 7.79 21.69
N GLN A 215 -70.57 6.76 21.27
CA GLN A 215 -70.97 5.88 20.17
C GLN A 215 -72.01 4.82 20.56
N HIS A 216 -71.99 4.32 21.82
CA HIS A 216 -72.88 3.28 22.31
C HIS A 216 -73.47 3.61 23.70
N PRO A 217 -74.54 4.43 23.76
CA PRO A 217 -75.10 4.93 25.02
C PRO A 217 -75.70 3.86 25.92
N SER A 218 -76.20 2.76 25.34
CA SER A 218 -76.87 1.66 26.04
C SER A 218 -75.95 0.57 26.57
N MET A 219 -74.62 0.69 26.37
CA MET A 219 -73.65 -0.32 26.77
C MET A 219 -73.30 -0.20 28.25
N SER A 220 -73.27 -1.33 28.97
CA SER A 220 -72.92 -1.36 30.39
C SER A 220 -71.47 -0.92 30.62
N GLU A 221 -71.17 -0.34 31.78
CA GLU A 221 -69.80 0.07 32.13
C GLU A 221 -68.82 -1.11 32.13
N ILE A 222 -69.31 -2.31 32.47
CA ILE A 222 -68.52 -3.55 32.48
C ILE A 222 -68.14 -3.97 31.06
N ASP A 223 -69.07 -3.87 30.10
CA ASP A 223 -68.81 -4.22 28.70
C ASP A 223 -67.86 -3.23 28.02
N LYS A 224 -67.99 -1.93 28.34
CA LYS A 224 -67.03 -0.89 27.93
C LYS A 224 -65.62 -1.18 28.43
N ASP A 225 -65.50 -1.54 29.71
CA ASP A 225 -64.21 -1.84 30.33
C ASP A 225 -63.54 -3.09 29.72
N ASN A 226 -64.34 -4.12 29.40
CA ASN A 226 -63.85 -5.34 28.72
C ASN A 226 -63.34 -5.07 27.30
N ILE A 227 -64.00 -4.18 26.53
CA ILE A 227 -63.54 -3.77 25.20
C ILE A 227 -62.22 -2.99 25.28
N ILE A 228 -62.10 -2.06 26.24
CA ILE A 228 -60.88 -1.28 26.44
C ILE A 228 -59.72 -2.17 26.90
N LYS A 229 -59.96 -3.15 27.77
CA LYS A 229 -58.97 -4.16 28.17
C LYS A 229 -58.46 -5.01 27.00
N LYS A 230 -59.35 -5.40 26.08
CA LYS A 230 -58.98 -6.13 24.87
C LYS A 230 -58.13 -5.27 23.92
N TYR A 231 -58.52 -4.01 23.71
CA TYR A 231 -57.72 -3.07 22.92
C TYR A 231 -56.34 -2.81 23.54
N PHE A 232 -56.27 -2.68 24.87
CA PHE A 232 -55.01 -2.55 25.59
C PHE A 232 -54.10 -3.76 25.37
N PHE A 233 -54.65 -4.97 25.41
CA PHE A 233 -53.91 -6.20 25.13
C PHE A 233 -53.30 -6.19 23.72
N ASP A 234 -54.09 -5.86 22.70
CA ASP A 234 -53.63 -5.81 21.30
C ASP A 234 -52.57 -4.70 21.09
N TYR A 235 -52.76 -3.55 21.74
CA TYR A 235 -51.81 -2.44 21.73
C TYR A 235 -50.46 -2.84 22.35
N VAL A 236 -50.49 -3.47 23.54
CA VAL A 236 -49.29 -3.93 24.24
C VAL A 236 -48.59 -5.07 23.49
N ALA A 237 -49.34 -6.00 22.90
CA ALA A 237 -48.81 -7.09 22.10
C ALA A 237 -48.08 -6.58 20.84
N SER A 238 -48.72 -5.71 20.05
CA SER A 238 -48.11 -5.15 18.84
C SER A 238 -46.86 -4.33 19.15
N LYS A 239 -46.87 -3.56 20.25
CA LYS A 239 -45.74 -2.71 20.62
C LYS A 239 -44.53 -3.51 21.10
N GLY A 240 -44.71 -4.47 21.99
CA GLY A 240 -43.56 -5.24 22.48
C GLY A 240 -43.04 -6.27 21.47
N ILE A 241 -43.84 -6.77 20.51
CA ILE A 241 -43.29 -7.49 19.34
C ILE A 241 -42.33 -6.59 18.55
N LYS A 242 -42.74 -5.35 18.25
CA LYS A 242 -41.90 -4.39 17.52
C LYS A 242 -40.60 -4.08 18.28
N ASN A 243 -40.65 -3.98 19.60
CA ASN A 243 -39.46 -3.76 20.42
C ASN A 243 -38.55 -4.98 20.49
N CYS A 244 -39.10 -6.19 20.55
CA CYS A 244 -38.31 -7.42 20.53
C CYS A 244 -37.54 -7.54 19.21
N ILE A 245 -38.17 -7.21 18.08
CA ILE A 245 -37.50 -7.18 16.77
C ILE A 245 -36.37 -6.14 16.78
N LYS A 246 -36.64 -4.90 17.19
CA LYS A 246 -35.61 -3.84 17.26
C LYS A 246 -34.41 -4.23 18.14
N LEU A 247 -34.68 -4.80 19.32
CA LEU A 247 -33.61 -5.23 20.22
C LEU A 247 -32.83 -6.39 19.62
N GLN A 248 -33.50 -7.36 19.01
CA GLN A 248 -32.85 -8.46 18.30
C GLN A 248 -31.93 -7.95 17.19
N ASP A 249 -32.38 -6.98 16.39
CA ASP A 249 -31.59 -6.36 15.33
C ASP A 249 -30.35 -5.64 15.89
N GLU A 250 -30.49 -4.82 16.94
CA GLU A 250 -29.37 -4.12 17.57
C GLU A 250 -28.32 -5.07 18.16
N TYR A 251 -28.75 -6.13 18.83
CA TYR A 251 -27.83 -7.12 19.39
C TYR A 251 -27.22 -7.99 18.30
N TYR A 252 -27.95 -8.30 17.22
CA TYR A 252 -27.42 -9.05 16.10
C TYR A 252 -26.35 -8.25 15.35
N GLU A 253 -26.54 -6.95 15.13
CA GLU A 253 -25.49 -6.07 14.58
C GLU A 253 -24.27 -6.02 15.50
N LYS A 254 -24.46 -5.88 16.83
CA LYS A 254 -23.36 -5.98 17.80
C LYS A 254 -22.66 -7.33 17.72
N TYR A 255 -23.38 -8.44 17.59
CA TYR A 255 -22.82 -9.77 17.40
C TYR A 255 -22.00 -9.86 16.12
N LEU A 256 -22.51 -9.39 14.97
CA LEU A 256 -21.77 -9.37 13.71
C LEU A 256 -20.49 -8.54 13.81
N THR A 257 -20.51 -7.41 14.53
CA THR A 257 -19.30 -6.61 14.75
C THR A 257 -18.28 -7.37 15.61
N ILE A 258 -18.70 -7.99 16.70
CA ILE A 258 -17.84 -8.80 17.57
C ILE A 258 -17.31 -10.02 16.82
N GLU A 259 -18.10 -10.66 15.97
CA GLU A 259 -17.68 -11.79 15.14
C GLU A 259 -16.59 -11.36 14.14
N LYS A 260 -16.77 -10.21 13.46
CA LYS A 260 -15.75 -9.62 12.59
C LYS A 260 -14.48 -9.29 13.34
N GLU A 261 -14.58 -8.72 14.54
CA GLU A 261 -13.42 -8.41 15.39
C GLU A 261 -12.74 -9.69 15.91
N ASN A 262 -13.49 -10.73 16.23
CA ASN A 262 -12.96 -12.04 16.65
C ASN A 262 -12.19 -12.74 15.53
N LYS A 263 -12.61 -12.56 14.26
CA LYS A 263 -11.87 -13.09 13.09
C LYS A 263 -10.40 -12.64 13.07
N ILE A 264 -10.11 -11.42 13.55
CA ILE A 264 -8.73 -10.91 13.67
C ILE A 264 -7.86 -11.85 14.51
N ILE A 265 -8.42 -12.52 15.52
CA ILE A 265 -7.67 -13.41 16.42
C ILE A 265 -7.80 -14.88 15.99
N THR A 266 -8.97 -15.31 15.51
CA THR A 266 -9.20 -16.70 15.09
C THR A 266 -8.55 -17.04 13.76
N ASP A 267 -8.36 -16.06 12.85
CA ASP A 267 -7.70 -16.29 11.58
C ASP A 267 -6.30 -16.87 11.81
N THR A 268 -6.01 -17.98 11.15
CA THR A 268 -4.70 -18.65 11.25
C THR A 268 -3.63 -17.91 10.49
N ASN A 269 -4.00 -17.16 9.45
CA ASN A 269 -3.09 -16.53 8.52
C ASN A 269 -2.71 -15.13 8.99
N ILE A 270 -1.48 -14.73 8.66
CA ILE A 270 -0.99 -13.36 8.89
C ILE A 270 -1.23 -12.51 7.64
N LYS A 271 -1.42 -11.19 7.82
CA LYS A 271 -1.48 -10.28 6.67
C LYS A 271 -0.15 -10.29 5.94
N CYS A 272 -0.20 -10.52 4.64
CA CYS A 272 0.98 -10.53 3.79
C CYS A 272 0.64 -10.07 2.38
N ALA A 273 1.65 -9.59 1.66
CA ALA A 273 1.54 -9.23 0.27
C ALA A 273 2.89 -9.35 -0.45
N TRP A 274 2.79 -9.54 -1.76
CA TRP A 274 3.90 -9.29 -2.66
C TRP A 274 4.04 -7.80 -2.94
N VAL A 275 5.26 -7.35 -3.21
CA VAL A 275 5.54 -6.00 -3.69
C VAL A 275 4.84 -5.75 -5.04
N LYS A 276 4.35 -4.53 -5.26
CA LYS A 276 3.71 -4.17 -6.53
C LYS A 276 4.68 -4.24 -7.71
N ASN A 277 4.12 -4.36 -8.92
CA ASN A 277 4.88 -4.63 -10.15
C ASN A 277 5.86 -5.80 -9.97
N LEU A 278 5.36 -6.89 -9.38
CA LEU A 278 6.17 -8.02 -8.90
C LEU A 278 7.15 -8.55 -9.95
N GLY A 279 6.72 -8.73 -11.20
CA GLY A 279 7.57 -9.20 -12.29
C GLY A 279 8.79 -8.32 -12.56
N HIS A 280 8.70 -7.00 -12.34
CA HIS A 280 9.88 -6.13 -12.42
C HIS A 280 10.69 -6.15 -11.12
N SER A 281 9.99 -6.10 -9.98
CA SER A 281 10.60 -6.03 -8.65
C SER A 281 11.39 -7.30 -8.31
N ILE A 282 10.96 -8.47 -8.79
CA ILE A 282 11.63 -9.75 -8.55
C ILE A 282 12.99 -9.86 -9.25
N ILE A 283 13.20 -9.11 -10.32
CA ILE A 283 14.44 -9.13 -11.09
C ILE A 283 15.45 -8.19 -10.42
N ASP A 284 16.63 -8.71 -10.11
CA ASP A 284 17.77 -7.87 -9.78
C ASP A 284 18.39 -7.33 -11.08
N TYR A 285 18.84 -8.25 -11.94
CA TYR A 285 19.33 -7.95 -13.28
C TYR A 285 19.14 -9.13 -14.26
N ILE A 286 19.14 -8.81 -15.55
CA ILE A 286 19.28 -9.74 -16.66
C ILE A 286 20.46 -9.28 -17.52
N ASP A 287 21.45 -10.14 -17.67
CA ASP A 287 22.67 -9.88 -18.41
C ASP A 287 22.75 -10.72 -19.69
N ILE A 288 23.22 -10.10 -20.77
CA ILE A 288 23.49 -10.79 -22.02
C ILE A 288 24.99 -10.90 -22.25
N TYR A 289 25.42 -12.13 -22.52
CA TYR A 289 26.78 -12.47 -22.90
C TYR A 289 26.80 -13.03 -24.32
N ILE A 290 27.74 -12.54 -25.13
CA ILE A 290 28.01 -13.10 -26.46
C ILE A 290 29.48 -13.47 -26.53
N GLY A 291 29.80 -14.73 -26.81
CA GLY A 291 31.18 -15.20 -26.88
C GLY A 291 31.96 -14.99 -25.57
N GLY A 292 31.27 -15.03 -24.43
CA GLY A 292 31.84 -14.82 -23.09
C GLY A 292 32.00 -13.36 -22.65
N GLN A 293 31.72 -12.38 -23.51
CA GLN A 293 31.76 -10.96 -23.13
C GLN A 293 30.35 -10.45 -22.78
N LYS A 294 30.24 -9.69 -21.69
CA LYS A 294 29.00 -9.01 -21.30
C LYS A 294 28.73 -7.85 -22.25
N ILE A 295 27.61 -7.89 -22.95
CA ILE A 295 27.21 -6.87 -23.93
C ILE A 295 26.24 -5.86 -23.32
N ASP A 296 25.21 -6.33 -22.61
CA ASP A 296 24.15 -5.48 -22.06
C ASP A 296 23.67 -6.00 -20.70
N SER A 297 23.08 -5.11 -19.89
CA SER A 297 22.63 -5.37 -18.53
C SER A 297 21.37 -4.59 -18.21
N HIS A 298 20.27 -5.29 -17.99
CA HIS A 298 18.98 -4.68 -17.67
C HIS A 298 18.63 -4.94 -16.21
N LEU A 299 18.48 -3.89 -15.40
CA LEU A 299 18.04 -4.00 -14.01
C LEU A 299 16.50 -4.09 -13.93
N GLY A 300 15.95 -4.74 -12.90
CA GLY A 300 14.49 -4.78 -12.68
C GLY A 300 13.85 -3.39 -12.54
N ILE A 301 14.51 -2.48 -11.83
CA ILE A 301 14.10 -1.07 -11.69
C ILE A 301 14.07 -0.38 -13.05
N TRP A 302 15.08 -0.64 -13.88
CA TRP A 302 15.13 -0.08 -15.21
C TRP A 302 13.98 -0.57 -16.08
N ILE A 303 13.69 -1.88 -16.07
CA ILE A 303 12.56 -2.46 -16.81
C ILE A 303 11.25 -1.79 -16.37
N ASN A 304 11.08 -1.52 -15.07
CA ASN A 304 9.92 -0.79 -14.56
C ASN A 304 9.84 0.66 -15.05
N ILE A 305 10.95 1.40 -14.99
CA ILE A 305 11.02 2.79 -15.48
C ILE A 305 10.71 2.83 -16.98
N TRP A 306 11.32 1.93 -17.75
CA TRP A 306 11.11 1.85 -19.19
C TRP A 306 9.67 1.50 -19.55
N TYR A 307 9.06 0.59 -18.80
CA TYR A 307 7.64 0.27 -18.91
C TYR A 307 6.79 1.53 -18.77
N GLN A 308 7.02 2.33 -17.72
CA GLN A 308 6.26 3.56 -17.48
C GLN A 308 6.45 4.63 -18.56
N LEU A 309 7.63 4.69 -19.18
CA LEU A 309 7.92 5.67 -20.23
C LEU A 309 7.35 5.24 -21.60
N THR A 310 7.23 3.95 -21.87
CA THR A 310 6.93 3.46 -23.24
C THR A 310 5.53 2.87 -23.44
N TYR A 311 4.93 2.29 -22.41
CA TYR A 311 3.63 1.64 -22.55
C TYR A 311 2.50 2.65 -22.57
N LYS A 312 1.51 2.39 -23.43
CA LYS A 312 0.30 3.21 -23.54
C LYS A 312 -0.78 2.70 -22.60
N GLU A 313 -1.68 3.58 -22.16
CA GLU A 313 -2.78 3.25 -21.23
C GLU A 313 -3.59 2.01 -21.62
N ALA A 314 -3.90 1.85 -22.91
CA ALA A 314 -4.67 0.70 -23.41
C ALA A 314 -3.99 -0.67 -23.19
N GLN A 315 -2.65 -0.69 -23.03
CA GLN A 315 -1.88 -1.93 -22.83
C GLN A 315 -1.57 -2.22 -21.35
N ILE A 316 -1.71 -1.22 -20.48
CA ILE A 316 -1.32 -1.29 -19.07
C ILE A 316 -2.06 -2.42 -18.33
N GLU A 317 -3.36 -2.57 -18.53
CA GLU A 317 -4.13 -3.60 -17.81
C GLU A 317 -3.67 -5.03 -18.16
N SER A 318 -3.45 -5.30 -19.46
CA SER A 318 -2.96 -6.60 -19.92
C SER A 318 -1.53 -6.83 -19.45
N TYR A 319 -0.69 -5.79 -19.48
CA TYR A 319 0.68 -5.88 -19.01
C TYR A 319 0.77 -6.12 -17.50
N ASN A 320 -0.05 -5.45 -16.70
CA ASN A 320 -0.14 -5.67 -15.25
C ASN A 320 -0.47 -7.13 -14.91
N LYS A 321 -1.35 -7.77 -15.69
CA LYS A 321 -1.62 -9.22 -15.56
C LYS A 321 -0.38 -10.06 -15.89
N LEU A 322 0.35 -9.73 -16.97
CA LEU A 322 1.60 -10.45 -17.32
C LEU A 322 2.65 -10.36 -16.21
N ILE A 323 2.85 -9.20 -15.61
CA ILE A 323 3.86 -9.00 -14.56
C ILE A 323 3.39 -9.34 -13.14
N GLY A 324 2.18 -9.87 -12.97
CA GLY A 324 1.64 -10.22 -11.64
C GLY A 324 1.31 -9.02 -10.75
N ASN A 325 1.05 -7.85 -11.33
CA ASN A 325 0.55 -6.67 -10.60
C ASN A 325 -0.98 -6.73 -10.46
N VAL A 326 -1.46 -7.80 -9.79
CA VAL A 326 -2.89 -8.08 -9.57
C VAL A 326 -3.20 -8.05 -8.08
N SER A 327 -4.43 -7.61 -7.73
CA SER A 327 -4.91 -7.49 -6.35
C SER A 327 -4.69 -8.77 -5.54
N ASP A 328 -4.88 -9.94 -6.15
CA ASP A 328 -4.73 -11.23 -5.47
C ASP A 328 -3.32 -11.44 -4.88
N LEU A 329 -2.29 -10.89 -5.54
CA LEU A 329 -0.89 -10.97 -5.11
C LEU A 329 -0.47 -9.76 -4.26
N THR A 330 -0.88 -8.55 -4.66
CA THR A 330 -0.38 -7.29 -4.10
C THR A 330 -1.21 -6.76 -2.93
N ASP A 331 -2.45 -7.20 -2.76
CA ASP A 331 -3.29 -6.71 -1.66
C ASP A 331 -2.82 -7.26 -0.32
N PHE A 332 -2.68 -6.35 0.65
CA PHE A 332 -2.24 -6.68 1.99
C PHE A 332 -3.38 -7.22 2.84
N ASN A 333 -3.55 -8.55 2.83
CA ASN A 333 -4.67 -9.27 3.45
C ASN A 333 -4.25 -10.63 4.03
N ASN A 334 -5.17 -11.29 4.75
CA ASN A 334 -4.98 -12.63 5.36
C ASN A 334 -5.17 -13.79 4.36
N ASN A 335 -5.47 -13.47 3.10
CA ASN A 335 -5.80 -14.50 2.11
C ASN A 335 -4.52 -15.21 1.65
N THR A 336 -4.64 -16.50 1.38
CA THR A 336 -3.55 -17.28 0.77
C THR A 336 -3.24 -16.73 -0.61
N LYS A 337 -1.96 -16.53 -0.92
CA LYS A 337 -1.55 -16.05 -2.24
C LYS A 337 -1.57 -17.23 -3.21
N PRO A 338 -2.32 -17.17 -4.32
CA PRO A 338 -2.49 -18.30 -5.24
C PRO A 338 -1.21 -18.57 -6.06
N VAL A 339 -1.17 -19.72 -6.72
CA VAL A 339 -0.20 -19.99 -7.79
C VAL A 339 -0.42 -18.98 -8.91
N TYR A 340 0.66 -18.40 -9.44
CA TYR A 340 0.57 -17.39 -10.49
C TYR A 340 1.75 -17.45 -11.45
N ASP A 341 1.47 -17.42 -12.75
CA ASP A 341 2.47 -17.39 -13.82
C ASP A 341 2.75 -15.95 -14.24
N ILE A 342 4.01 -15.54 -14.10
CA ILE A 342 4.50 -14.21 -14.44
C ILE A 342 5.27 -14.31 -15.75
N TYR A 343 4.97 -13.43 -16.71
CA TYR A 343 5.69 -13.27 -17.96
C TYR A 343 6.24 -11.85 -18.07
N VAL A 344 7.55 -11.69 -17.96
CA VAL A 344 8.22 -10.39 -18.07
C VAL A 344 8.85 -10.24 -19.46
N PRO A 345 8.35 -9.34 -20.33
CA PRO A 345 8.94 -9.12 -21.64
C PRO A 345 10.34 -8.51 -21.51
N MET A 346 11.33 -9.11 -22.16
CA MET A 346 12.67 -8.57 -22.20
C MET A 346 12.76 -7.43 -23.22
N SER A 347 13.60 -6.43 -22.95
CA SER A 347 13.65 -5.18 -23.71
C SER A 347 15.00 -4.90 -24.41
N PHE A 348 15.84 -5.93 -24.57
CA PHE A 348 17.12 -5.85 -25.32
C PHE A 348 16.94 -5.38 -26.77
N TRP A 349 18.02 -4.95 -27.42
CA TRP A 349 17.98 -4.36 -28.77
C TRP A 349 17.28 -5.26 -29.81
N PHE A 350 17.46 -6.58 -29.74
CA PHE A 350 16.84 -7.53 -30.67
C PHE A 350 15.37 -7.84 -30.37
N ASN A 351 14.85 -7.44 -29.20
CA ASN A 351 13.43 -7.57 -28.85
C ASN A 351 12.58 -6.40 -29.37
N LYS A 352 13.20 -5.25 -29.68
CA LYS A 352 12.47 -4.02 -30.03
C LYS A 352 11.99 -3.99 -31.47
N PHE A 353 12.87 -4.35 -32.41
CA PHE A 353 12.60 -4.24 -33.85
C PHE A 353 13.02 -5.51 -34.58
N ASN A 354 12.19 -6.00 -35.51
CA ASN A 354 12.48 -7.21 -36.28
C ASN A 354 13.77 -7.08 -37.12
N GLY A 355 14.10 -5.87 -37.59
CA GLY A 355 15.35 -5.62 -38.34
C GLY A 355 16.62 -5.75 -37.50
N LEU A 356 16.52 -5.79 -36.17
CA LEU A 356 17.61 -5.98 -35.22
C LEU A 356 17.61 -7.37 -34.58
N SER A 357 16.82 -8.32 -35.12
CA SER A 357 16.81 -9.71 -34.66
C SER A 357 18.23 -10.28 -34.66
N PHE A 358 18.60 -10.98 -33.59
CA PHE A 358 19.97 -11.44 -33.42
C PHE A 358 20.24 -12.69 -34.27
N PRO A 359 21.25 -12.68 -35.16
CA PRO A 359 21.49 -13.78 -36.09
C PRO A 359 22.30 -14.91 -35.45
N LEU A 360 21.60 -15.91 -34.91
CA LEU A 360 22.22 -17.13 -34.36
C LEU A 360 23.03 -17.87 -35.43
N ILE A 361 22.55 -17.89 -36.68
CA ILE A 361 23.25 -18.56 -37.79
C ILE A 361 24.59 -17.91 -38.16
N ALA A 362 24.72 -16.59 -37.97
CA ALA A 362 25.98 -15.88 -38.22
C ALA A 362 26.94 -16.01 -37.01
N SER A 363 26.40 -16.30 -35.83
CA SER A 363 27.14 -16.42 -34.58
C SER A 363 27.39 -17.89 -34.20
N GLN A 364 27.89 -18.71 -35.13
CA GLN A 364 28.04 -20.16 -34.89
C GLN A 364 29.09 -20.49 -33.83
N TYR A 365 30.16 -19.71 -33.75
CA TYR A 365 31.26 -19.93 -32.80
C TYR A 365 31.09 -19.19 -31.47
N ASN A 366 30.20 -18.20 -31.43
CA ASN A 366 29.94 -17.40 -30.23
C ASN A 366 28.56 -17.77 -29.69
N ASP A 367 28.55 -18.35 -28.50
CA ASP A 367 27.30 -18.68 -27.84
C ASP A 367 26.69 -17.42 -27.21
N LEU A 368 25.37 -17.30 -27.36
CA LEU A 368 24.55 -16.31 -26.66
C LEU A 368 24.12 -16.92 -25.33
N ARG A 369 24.55 -16.30 -24.22
CA ARG A 369 24.19 -16.72 -22.87
C ARG A 369 23.41 -15.60 -22.18
N ILE A 370 22.32 -15.97 -21.52
CA ILE A 370 21.48 -15.07 -20.73
C ILE A 370 21.62 -15.47 -19.26
N ASP A 371 22.06 -14.52 -18.44
CA ASP A 371 22.18 -14.69 -17.00
C ASP A 371 21.07 -13.88 -16.32
N VAL A 372 20.25 -14.53 -15.50
CA VAL A 372 19.13 -13.92 -14.77
C VAL A 372 19.41 -14.03 -13.29
N LYS A 373 19.38 -12.91 -12.56
CA LYS A 373 19.47 -12.90 -11.10
C LYS A 373 18.18 -12.37 -10.49
N LEU A 374 17.58 -13.16 -9.60
CA LEU A 374 16.41 -12.73 -8.83
C LEU A 374 16.84 -12.05 -7.53
N ARG A 375 16.00 -11.11 -7.05
CA ARG A 375 16.14 -10.53 -5.71
C ARG A 375 15.92 -11.59 -4.64
N LYS A 376 16.27 -11.25 -3.40
CA LYS A 376 15.98 -12.12 -2.26
C LYS A 376 14.47 -12.11 -1.98
N PHE A 377 13.99 -13.20 -1.36
CA PHE A 377 12.58 -13.32 -1.00
C PHE A 377 12.13 -12.21 -0.04
N GLU A 378 12.98 -11.81 0.90
CA GLU A 378 12.71 -10.73 1.84
C GLU A 378 12.37 -9.41 1.14
N ASP A 379 13.02 -9.09 0.02
CA ASP A 379 12.84 -7.79 -0.67
C ASP A 379 11.60 -7.73 -1.59
N VAL A 380 10.94 -8.86 -1.84
CA VAL A 380 9.79 -8.96 -2.76
C VAL A 380 8.49 -9.32 -2.05
N PHE A 381 8.57 -9.71 -0.77
CA PHE A 381 7.44 -10.16 0.03
C PHE A 381 7.51 -9.54 1.43
N TYR A 382 6.38 -9.10 1.97
CA TYR A 382 6.33 -8.48 3.28
C TYR A 382 5.08 -8.90 4.06
N ILE A 383 5.19 -8.87 5.39
CA ILE A 383 4.15 -9.29 6.32
C ILE A 383 3.76 -8.16 7.30
N GLU A 384 2.72 -8.40 8.09
CA GLU A 384 2.33 -7.49 9.17
C GLU A 384 3.43 -7.30 10.21
N ARG A 385 3.52 -6.09 10.76
CA ARG A 385 4.39 -5.78 11.88
C ARG A 385 4.00 -6.60 13.09
N ILE A 386 5.00 -7.18 13.73
CA ILE A 386 4.84 -7.95 14.95
C ILE A 386 5.49 -7.19 16.10
N TYR A 387 4.77 -7.18 17.21
CA TYR A 387 5.16 -6.54 18.43
C TYR A 387 5.31 -7.59 19.52
N ASN A 388 6.45 -7.58 20.22
CA ASN A 388 6.56 -8.29 21.48
C ASN A 388 5.88 -7.40 22.54
N THR A 389 4.89 -7.94 23.25
CA THR A 389 4.17 -7.25 24.31
C THR A 389 3.97 -8.16 25.50
N THR A 390 4.11 -7.62 26.70
CA THR A 390 3.79 -8.35 27.93
C THR A 390 2.31 -8.20 28.28
N ILE A 391 1.63 -9.33 28.44
CA ILE A 391 0.25 -9.43 28.94
C ILE A 391 0.31 -10.16 30.28
N ASN A 392 -0.10 -9.49 31.37
CA ASN A 392 -0.14 -10.06 32.72
C ASN A 392 1.17 -10.78 33.11
N ASN A 393 2.32 -10.14 32.82
CA ASN A 393 3.69 -10.61 33.06
C ASN A 393 4.23 -11.71 32.12
N ASN A 394 3.47 -12.15 31.12
CA ASN A 394 3.95 -13.10 30.11
C ASN A 394 4.15 -12.39 28.76
N GLU A 395 5.25 -12.69 28.07
CA GLU A 395 5.54 -12.13 26.74
C GLU A 395 4.77 -12.85 25.64
N TYR A 396 4.19 -12.07 24.75
CA TYR A 396 3.48 -12.55 23.57
C TYR A 396 3.84 -11.71 22.35
N ASN A 397 4.03 -12.40 21.23
CA ASN A 397 4.11 -11.76 19.92
C ASN A 397 2.70 -11.54 19.39
N LEU A 398 2.37 -10.29 19.07
CA LEU A 398 1.04 -9.87 18.64
C LEU A 398 1.13 -8.89 17.48
N THR A 399 0.07 -8.82 16.67
CA THR A 399 -0.05 -7.80 15.64
C THR A 399 -0.65 -6.51 16.20
N ALA A 400 -0.52 -5.40 15.48
CA ALA A 400 -1.09 -4.11 15.89
C ALA A 400 -2.62 -4.19 16.09
N GLU A 401 -3.32 -4.91 15.21
CA GLU A 401 -4.76 -5.10 15.29
C GLU A 401 -5.15 -5.93 16.51
N MET A 402 -4.39 -6.97 16.84
CA MET A 402 -4.60 -7.77 18.05
C MET A 402 -4.41 -6.93 19.31
N ILE A 403 -3.39 -6.07 19.35
CA ILE A 403 -3.15 -5.16 20.49
C ILE A 403 -4.31 -4.16 20.63
N GLY A 404 -4.75 -3.56 19.52
CA GLY A 404 -5.90 -2.65 19.50
C GLY A 404 -7.17 -3.32 20.01
N PHE A 405 -7.42 -4.55 19.56
CA PHE A 405 -8.54 -5.37 20.01
C PHE A 405 -8.47 -5.67 21.52
N ILE A 406 -7.31 -6.09 22.05
CA ILE A 406 -7.15 -6.39 23.49
C ILE A 406 -7.40 -5.12 24.32
N LYS A 407 -6.85 -3.98 23.92
CA LYS A 407 -7.08 -2.69 24.61
C LYS A 407 -8.56 -2.31 24.67
N LYS A 408 -9.31 -2.55 23.59
CA LYS A 408 -10.72 -2.19 23.47
C LYS A 408 -11.63 -3.13 24.27
N ASN A 409 -11.42 -4.43 24.13
CA ASN A 409 -12.37 -5.46 24.58
C ASN A 409 -11.97 -6.13 25.89
N MET A 410 -10.74 -5.94 26.37
CA MET A 410 -10.22 -6.60 27.57
C MET A 410 -9.54 -5.60 28.55
N PRO A 411 -10.32 -4.74 29.23
CA PRO A 411 -9.76 -3.71 30.12
C PRO A 411 -9.01 -4.26 31.35
N ASN A 412 -9.26 -5.52 31.72
CA ASN A 412 -8.59 -6.20 32.83
C ASN A 412 -7.15 -6.64 32.51
N PHE A 413 -6.72 -6.52 31.25
CA PHE A 413 -5.38 -6.89 30.83
C PHE A 413 -4.51 -5.63 30.71
N THR A 414 -3.42 -5.59 31.46
CA THR A 414 -2.43 -4.53 31.34
C THR A 414 -1.39 -4.92 30.29
N LEU A 415 -1.32 -4.14 29.21
CA LEU A 415 -0.31 -4.27 28.16
C LEU A 415 0.89 -3.37 28.50
N THR A 416 2.05 -3.97 28.74
CA THR A 416 3.31 -3.27 29.05
C THR A 416 4.43 -3.70 28.09
N ASN A 417 5.47 -2.88 27.95
CA ASN A 417 6.68 -3.17 27.15
C ASN A 417 6.39 -3.59 25.68
N THR A 418 5.55 -2.84 24.97
CA THR A 418 5.30 -3.09 23.54
C THR A 418 6.48 -2.61 22.69
N GLN A 419 7.24 -3.54 22.11
CA GLN A 419 8.38 -3.26 21.25
C GLN A 419 8.23 -3.95 19.88
N ILE A 420 8.73 -3.33 18.82
CA ILE A 420 8.69 -3.89 17.46
C ILE A 420 9.78 -4.96 17.32
N ILE A 421 9.43 -6.11 16.73
CA ILE A 421 10.39 -7.15 16.39
C ILE A 421 11.01 -6.82 15.03
N ASN A 422 12.30 -6.49 15.01
CA ASN A 422 12.99 -6.04 13.80
C ASN A 422 13.69 -7.17 13.02
N ASN A 423 13.62 -8.43 13.45
CA ASN A 423 14.43 -9.53 12.90
C ASN A 423 13.58 -10.74 12.47
N ILE A 424 12.49 -10.51 11.72
CA ILE A 424 11.72 -11.63 11.15
C ILE A 424 12.40 -12.09 9.86
N ASN A 425 13.06 -13.25 9.90
CA ASN A 425 13.76 -13.79 8.75
C ASN A 425 12.80 -14.54 7.82
N LEU A 426 12.26 -13.83 6.82
CA LEU A 426 11.38 -14.39 5.79
C LEU A 426 12.07 -15.48 4.95
N THR A 427 13.39 -15.40 4.76
CA THR A 427 14.15 -16.38 3.98
C THR A 427 14.13 -17.75 4.65
N ASN A 428 14.18 -17.80 5.98
CA ASN A 428 14.05 -19.06 6.73
C ASN A 428 12.64 -19.65 6.59
N LEU A 429 11.60 -18.81 6.56
CA LEU A 429 10.22 -19.26 6.31
C LEU A 429 10.06 -19.87 4.92
N TRP A 430 10.66 -19.26 3.91
CA TRP A 430 10.67 -19.81 2.55
C TRP A 430 11.33 -21.20 2.51
N ASN A 431 12.48 -21.34 3.15
CA ASN A 431 13.22 -22.60 3.14
C ASN A 431 12.55 -23.71 3.98
N SER A 432 11.87 -23.37 5.08
CA SER A 432 11.20 -24.35 5.95
C SER A 432 9.87 -24.84 5.39
N SER A 433 9.22 -24.05 4.55
CA SER A 433 7.90 -24.36 3.97
C SER A 433 7.95 -25.24 2.71
N GLY A 434 9.14 -25.42 2.12
CA GLY A 434 9.32 -26.26 0.93
C GLY A 434 8.79 -25.65 -0.36
N TYR A 435 8.59 -24.32 -0.40
CA TYR A 435 8.18 -23.63 -1.63
C TYR A 435 9.28 -23.72 -2.70
N MET A 436 8.85 -23.94 -3.95
CA MET A 436 9.73 -24.03 -5.12
C MET A 436 9.32 -23.02 -6.17
N LEU A 437 10.31 -22.36 -6.76
CA LEU A 437 10.12 -21.55 -7.96
C LEU A 437 10.39 -22.39 -9.20
N TYR A 438 9.59 -22.16 -10.23
CA TYR A 438 9.88 -22.62 -11.57
C TYR A 438 10.08 -21.40 -12.47
N GLY A 439 11.02 -21.48 -13.40
CA GLY A 439 11.21 -20.44 -14.39
C GLY A 439 11.88 -20.96 -15.64
N ASP A 440 11.57 -20.31 -16.75
CA ASP A 440 12.09 -20.58 -18.08
C ASP A 440 12.08 -19.29 -18.93
N ILE A 441 12.70 -19.33 -20.11
CA ILE A 441 12.69 -18.23 -21.07
C ILE A 441 11.92 -18.67 -22.31
N TRP A 442 10.89 -17.92 -22.68
CA TRP A 442 10.17 -18.11 -23.93
C TRP A 442 10.80 -17.22 -24.98
N MET A 443 11.25 -17.78 -26.09
CA MET A 443 11.92 -17.00 -27.12
C MET A 443 11.41 -17.33 -28.53
N ASP A 444 11.17 -16.28 -29.32
CA ASP A 444 10.74 -16.37 -30.70
C ASP A 444 11.94 -16.60 -31.62
N TYR A 445 11.95 -17.75 -32.27
CA TYR A 445 12.90 -18.11 -33.32
C TYR A 445 12.32 -17.78 -34.69
N ILE A 446 13.16 -17.21 -35.56
CA ILE A 446 12.83 -16.91 -36.95
C ILE A 446 13.57 -17.90 -37.84
N PHE A 447 12.83 -18.54 -38.74
CA PHE A 447 13.34 -19.45 -39.76
C PHE A 447 13.31 -18.77 -41.12
N LEU A 448 14.47 -18.66 -41.75
CA LEU A 448 14.63 -17.97 -43.03
C LEU A 448 14.59 -18.97 -44.20
N ASP A 449 14.15 -18.50 -45.36
CA ASP A 449 14.28 -19.28 -46.59
C ASP A 449 15.76 -19.55 -46.93
N SER A 450 16.02 -20.65 -47.62
CA SER A 450 17.35 -21.21 -47.87
C SER A 450 18.33 -20.21 -48.49
N LEU A 451 17.86 -19.33 -49.38
CA LEU A 451 18.71 -18.32 -50.03
C LEU A 451 19.11 -17.22 -49.06
N GLU A 452 18.17 -16.72 -48.25
CA GLU A 452 18.43 -15.66 -47.27
C GLU A 452 19.28 -16.21 -46.11
N ARG A 453 18.96 -17.39 -45.62
CA ARG A 453 19.73 -18.14 -44.63
C ARG A 453 21.21 -18.25 -45.02
N LYS A 454 21.50 -18.65 -46.26
CA LYS A 454 22.88 -18.72 -46.78
C LYS A 454 23.57 -17.36 -46.82
N ARG A 455 22.85 -16.30 -47.21
CA ARG A 455 23.39 -14.93 -47.20
C ARG A 455 23.75 -14.51 -45.78
N PHE A 456 22.85 -14.69 -44.82
CA PHE A 456 23.10 -14.38 -43.41
C PHE A 456 24.29 -15.14 -42.82
N ALA A 457 24.52 -16.39 -43.21
CA ALA A 457 25.66 -17.16 -42.74
C ALA A 457 27.01 -16.73 -43.34
N GLN A 458 27.01 -16.12 -44.52
CA GLN A 458 28.24 -15.82 -45.28
C GLN A 458 28.67 -14.36 -45.20
N SER A 459 27.72 -13.43 -45.16
CA SER A 459 28.02 -12.00 -45.12
C SER A 459 28.40 -11.54 -43.71
N GLY A 460 29.36 -10.63 -43.61
CA GLY A 460 29.58 -9.89 -42.37
C GLY A 460 28.42 -8.93 -42.11
N HIS A 461 27.90 -8.92 -40.88
CA HIS A 461 26.81 -8.04 -40.45
C HIS A 461 27.29 -7.01 -39.46
N GLU A 462 26.79 -5.79 -39.62
CA GLU A 462 27.00 -4.69 -38.68
C GLU A 462 25.62 -4.24 -38.17
N TYR A 463 25.43 -4.36 -36.86
CA TYR A 463 24.21 -3.95 -36.18
C TYR A 463 24.48 -2.72 -35.33
N LEU A 464 23.65 -1.69 -35.50
CA LEU A 464 23.58 -0.59 -34.56
C LEU A 464 22.69 -1.01 -33.39
N VAL A 465 23.32 -1.36 -32.26
CA VAL A 465 22.62 -1.84 -31.06
C VAL A 465 22.57 -0.76 -30.00
N GLU A 466 21.52 -0.78 -29.18
CA GLU A 466 21.39 0.08 -28.02
C GLU A 466 21.73 -0.70 -26.75
N ILE A 467 22.60 -0.14 -25.92
CA ILE A 467 23.07 -0.74 -24.66
C ILE A 467 22.77 0.21 -23.51
N ILE A 468 22.53 -0.35 -22.34
CA ILE A 468 22.18 0.40 -21.14
C ILE A 468 23.38 0.52 -20.21
N GLN A 469 23.63 1.74 -19.74
CA GLN A 469 24.67 1.99 -18.74
C GLN A 469 24.01 2.46 -17.45
N THR A 470 24.16 1.70 -16.38
CA THR A 470 23.63 2.10 -15.08
C THR A 470 24.76 2.44 -14.12
N LYS A 471 24.61 3.55 -13.40
CA LYS A 471 25.43 3.91 -12.26
C LYS A 471 24.55 4.06 -11.03
N THR A 472 24.82 3.25 -10.02
CA THR A 472 24.22 3.38 -8.68
C THR A 472 25.26 4.03 -7.77
N GLN A 473 24.88 5.07 -7.05
CA GLN A 473 25.77 5.74 -6.12
C GLN A 473 25.03 6.05 -4.82
N ASP A 474 25.64 5.65 -3.70
CA ASP A 474 25.16 5.98 -2.37
C ASP A 474 25.68 7.39 -2.03
N TYR A 475 24.80 8.39 -1.94
CA TYR A 475 25.20 9.79 -1.78
C TYR A 475 24.53 10.45 -0.58
N PHE A 476 25.34 11.25 0.13
CA PHE A 476 24.94 12.37 0.97
C PHE A 476 25.06 13.73 0.22
N ASP A 477 25.72 13.73 -0.94
CA ASP A 477 26.10 14.93 -1.70
C ASP A 477 25.28 15.03 -3.00
N LEU A 478 24.73 16.21 -3.25
CA LEU A 478 23.80 16.48 -4.35
C LEU A 478 24.44 16.60 -5.75
N ASN A 479 25.73 16.32 -5.85
CA ASN A 479 26.53 16.48 -7.06
C ASN A 479 27.03 15.12 -7.54
N ALA A 480 26.42 14.56 -8.58
CA ALA A 480 26.78 13.24 -9.09
C ALA A 480 27.57 13.32 -10.40
N ASN A 481 28.76 12.71 -10.40
CA ASN A 481 29.60 12.60 -11.59
C ASN A 481 29.13 11.44 -12.47
N LEU A 482 29.02 11.66 -13.77
CA LEU A 482 28.59 10.70 -14.77
C LEU A 482 29.80 10.22 -15.58
N TYR A 483 30.08 8.92 -15.54
CA TYR A 483 31.19 8.30 -16.28
C TYR A 483 30.67 7.35 -17.36
N PHE A 484 29.74 7.84 -18.18
CA PHE A 484 29.22 7.05 -19.29
C PHE A 484 30.15 7.07 -20.50
N ILE A 485 30.05 6.05 -21.33
CA ILE A 485 30.76 5.91 -22.60
C ILE A 485 29.78 5.93 -23.78
N CYS A 486 30.31 6.07 -24.99
CA CYS A 486 29.59 6.17 -26.26
C CYS A 486 28.65 7.39 -26.43
N PRO A 487 28.03 7.52 -27.62
CA PRO A 487 26.89 8.39 -27.84
C PRO A 487 25.63 7.85 -27.17
N SER A 488 25.07 8.61 -26.23
CA SER A 488 23.82 8.30 -25.52
C SER A 488 22.65 9.14 -26.03
N LYS A 489 21.47 8.51 -26.13
CA LYS A 489 20.22 9.16 -26.56
C LYS A 489 19.57 10.02 -25.47
N GLU A 490 19.57 9.52 -24.24
CA GLU A 490 18.89 10.17 -23.11
C GLU A 490 19.59 9.85 -21.79
N LEU A 491 19.26 10.61 -20.76
CA LEU A 491 19.68 10.41 -19.38
C LEU A 491 18.42 10.27 -18.53
N ILE A 492 18.35 9.23 -17.71
CA ILE A 492 17.25 9.01 -16.77
C ILE A 492 17.83 8.88 -15.36
N TRP A 493 17.24 9.54 -14.38
CA TRP A 493 17.69 9.40 -12.99
C TRP A 493 16.52 9.40 -12.02
N VAL A 494 16.69 8.60 -10.97
CA VAL A 494 15.72 8.39 -9.90
C VAL A 494 16.43 8.37 -8.56
N ILE A 495 15.73 8.79 -7.52
CA ILE A 495 16.21 8.70 -6.15
C ILE A 495 15.26 7.83 -5.36
N THR A 496 15.83 6.89 -4.62
CA THR A 496 15.09 5.94 -3.79
C THR A 496 15.49 6.08 -2.33
N HIS A 497 14.51 5.96 -1.44
CA HIS A 497 14.76 5.91 -0.01
C HIS A 497 15.37 4.55 0.36
N ASP A 498 16.46 4.58 1.13
CA ASP A 498 17.16 3.35 1.53
C ASP A 498 16.28 2.40 2.37
N LYS A 499 15.37 2.96 3.17
CA LYS A 499 14.36 2.18 3.89
C LYS A 499 13.52 1.28 2.98
N TYR A 500 13.30 1.69 1.73
CA TYR A 500 12.49 0.94 0.77
C TYR A 500 13.33 0.10 -0.20
N THR A 501 14.64 -0.02 0.00
CA THR A 501 15.50 -0.89 -0.80
C THR A 501 15.55 -2.29 -0.21
N ASN A 502 15.73 -2.42 1.10
CA ASN A 502 15.93 -3.72 1.74
C ASN A 502 14.92 -3.97 2.86
N ASN A 503 14.36 -5.18 2.90
CA ASN A 503 13.39 -5.58 3.92
C ASN A 503 14.02 -6.56 4.94
N THR A 504 15.03 -6.10 5.67
CA THR A 504 15.71 -6.92 6.69
C THR A 504 14.82 -7.25 7.89
N ASN A 505 13.73 -6.49 8.08
CA ASN A 505 12.82 -6.63 9.21
C ASN A 505 11.58 -7.47 8.92
N GLY A 506 11.36 -7.87 7.66
CA GLY A 506 10.27 -8.72 7.21
C GLY A 506 8.94 -8.00 6.93
N TYR A 507 8.76 -6.77 7.38
CA TYR A 507 7.49 -6.03 7.25
C TYR A 507 7.58 -4.74 6.41
N THR A 508 8.77 -4.39 5.92
CA THR A 508 8.94 -3.23 5.05
C THR A 508 8.58 -3.58 3.63
N GLU A 509 7.63 -2.85 3.05
CA GLU A 509 7.39 -2.90 1.61
C GLU A 509 8.55 -2.21 0.87
N CYS A 510 9.35 -2.99 0.14
CA CYS A 510 10.36 -2.41 -0.76
C CYS A 510 9.69 -1.76 -1.97
N LYS A 511 10.06 -0.51 -2.27
CA LYS A 511 9.43 0.30 -3.32
C LYS A 511 10.34 0.44 -4.53
N TRP A 512 10.59 -0.68 -5.18
CA TRP A 512 11.38 -0.71 -6.42
C TRP A 512 10.65 -0.08 -7.61
N TYR A 513 9.32 0.06 -7.50
CA TYR A 513 8.45 0.53 -8.57
C TYR A 513 8.04 2.01 -8.46
N ASP A 514 8.27 2.64 -7.30
CA ASP A 514 7.81 3.99 -6.96
C ASP A 514 8.95 4.81 -6.36
N HIS A 515 9.20 5.98 -6.96
CA HIS A 515 10.27 6.90 -6.59
C HIS A 515 9.73 8.26 -6.12
N SER A 516 8.42 8.33 -5.90
CA SER A 516 7.75 9.55 -5.46
C SER A 516 7.80 9.72 -3.93
N LEU A 517 7.55 10.94 -3.49
CA LEU A 517 7.24 11.25 -2.10
C LEU A 517 5.76 11.60 -1.96
N ASN A 518 5.19 11.27 -0.80
CA ASN A 518 3.79 11.56 -0.48
C ASN A 518 3.72 12.50 0.73
N LYS A 519 3.16 13.70 0.53
CA LYS A 519 2.91 14.70 1.58
C LYS A 519 1.43 15.04 1.58
N ASN A 520 0.75 14.85 2.71
CA ASN A 520 -0.69 15.17 2.86
C ASN A 520 -1.56 14.59 1.73
N ASN A 521 -1.31 13.34 1.33
CA ASN A 521 -1.96 12.66 0.20
C ASN A 521 -1.66 13.24 -1.21
N THR A 522 -0.67 14.14 -1.34
CA THR A 522 -0.19 14.63 -2.62
C THR A 522 1.14 13.98 -2.98
N ILE A 523 1.22 13.45 -4.20
CA ILE A 523 2.40 12.74 -4.72
C ILE A 523 3.27 13.72 -5.50
N TYR A 524 4.56 13.79 -5.18
CA TYR A 524 5.50 14.72 -5.82
C TYR A 524 6.88 14.10 -6.02
N ASN A 525 7.69 14.76 -6.84
CA ASN A 525 9.06 14.35 -7.15
C ASN A 525 10.00 14.76 -6.00
N PRO A 526 10.82 13.85 -5.42
CA PRO A 526 11.81 14.22 -4.40
C PRO A 526 12.85 15.25 -4.86
N ILE A 527 13.10 15.33 -6.17
CA ILE A 527 14.03 16.28 -6.77
C ILE A 527 13.28 17.57 -7.11
N LEU A 528 13.65 18.67 -6.46
CA LEU A 528 13.09 20.01 -6.69
C LEU A 528 13.72 20.70 -7.89
N THR A 529 15.04 20.61 -8.07
CA THR A 529 15.70 21.16 -9.26
C THR A 529 16.85 20.28 -9.69
N SER A 530 17.20 20.34 -10.97
CA SER A 530 18.42 19.73 -11.46
C SER A 530 19.11 20.59 -12.53
N GLN A 531 20.43 20.44 -12.63
CA GLN A 531 21.25 21.14 -13.59
C GLN A 531 22.40 20.25 -14.07
N LEU A 532 22.67 20.29 -15.38
CA LEU A 532 23.67 19.44 -16.02
C LEU A 532 24.88 20.26 -16.44
N TYR A 533 26.08 19.78 -16.11
CA TYR A 533 27.35 20.41 -16.42
C TYR A 533 28.20 19.51 -17.32
N PHE A 534 28.79 20.12 -18.36
CA PHE A 534 29.79 19.52 -19.22
C PHE A 534 31.10 20.32 -19.11
N ASN A 535 32.18 19.68 -18.70
CA ASN A 535 33.49 20.27 -18.50
C ASN A 535 33.41 21.60 -17.71
N ASN A 536 32.68 21.58 -16.59
CA ASN A 536 32.39 22.74 -15.72
C ASN A 536 31.51 23.85 -16.33
N ILE A 537 30.97 23.68 -17.53
CA ILE A 537 30.04 24.63 -18.16
C ILE A 537 28.63 24.07 -18.04
N ALA A 538 27.70 24.90 -17.53
CA ALA A 538 26.29 24.52 -17.47
C ALA A 538 25.72 24.33 -18.89
N ARG A 539 25.21 23.13 -19.17
CA ARG A 539 24.57 22.80 -20.45
C ARG A 539 23.18 23.41 -20.56
N ASN A 540 22.48 23.50 -19.44
CA ASN A 540 21.16 24.09 -19.28
C ASN A 540 21.12 24.96 -18.01
N SER A 541 20.15 25.87 -17.96
CA SER A 541 19.79 26.53 -16.71
C SER A 541 19.32 25.50 -15.69
N GLN A 542 19.43 25.82 -14.40
CA GLN A 542 18.79 25.05 -13.35
C GLN A 542 17.28 25.10 -13.55
N LEU A 543 16.65 23.95 -13.75
CA LEU A 543 15.22 23.83 -14.00
C LEU A 543 14.56 23.01 -12.88
N ASP A 544 13.28 23.28 -12.66
CA ASP A 544 12.43 22.57 -11.70
C ASP A 544 12.31 21.08 -12.05
N GLY A 545 12.18 20.21 -11.05
CA GLY A 545 12.00 18.77 -11.21
C GLY A 545 10.79 18.43 -12.09
N ASN A 546 9.75 19.25 -12.07
CA ASN A 546 8.60 19.10 -12.97
C ASN A 546 8.95 19.15 -14.46
N TYR A 547 10.01 19.88 -14.84
CA TYR A 547 10.47 19.92 -16.21
C TYR A 547 10.99 18.55 -16.67
N TYR A 548 11.75 17.85 -15.81
CA TYR A 548 12.35 16.55 -16.14
C TYR A 548 11.40 15.38 -15.91
N ASP A 549 10.45 15.51 -14.99
CA ASP A 549 9.51 14.45 -14.59
C ASP A 549 8.20 14.48 -15.40
N ILE A 550 7.72 15.66 -15.82
CA ILE A 550 6.47 15.80 -16.59
C ILE A 550 6.77 16.21 -18.03
N TYR A 551 7.41 17.37 -18.23
CA TYR A 551 7.49 17.97 -19.55
C TYR A 551 8.34 17.14 -20.52
N GLN A 552 9.53 16.69 -20.10
CA GLN A 552 10.42 15.88 -20.92
C GLN A 552 9.78 14.54 -21.35
N PRO A 553 9.22 13.70 -20.45
CA PRO A 553 8.51 12.49 -20.85
C PRO A 553 7.31 12.78 -21.77
N GLN A 554 6.53 13.83 -21.49
CA GLN A 554 5.37 14.17 -22.31
C GLN A 554 5.76 14.57 -23.75
N VAL A 555 6.88 15.27 -23.93
CA VAL A 555 7.34 15.70 -25.26
C VAL A 555 7.95 14.54 -26.05
N TYR A 556 8.85 13.76 -25.44
CA TYR A 556 9.66 12.79 -26.17
C TYR A 556 9.10 11.36 -26.16
N HIS A 557 8.44 10.97 -25.06
CA HIS A 557 7.85 9.64 -24.89
C HIS A 557 6.32 9.64 -25.01
N LYS A 558 5.68 10.82 -24.93
CA LYS A 558 4.22 11.02 -25.03
C LYS A 558 3.45 10.29 -23.92
N VAL A 559 4.07 10.14 -22.75
CA VAL A 559 3.51 9.52 -21.55
C VAL A 559 3.89 10.35 -20.32
N SER A 560 3.06 10.30 -19.28
CA SER A 560 3.33 10.88 -17.97
C SER A 560 3.62 9.74 -16.96
N PRO A 561 4.88 9.48 -16.59
CA PRO A 561 5.23 8.42 -15.64
C PRO A 561 4.82 8.76 -14.20
N THR A 562 4.97 7.81 -13.26
CA THR A 562 4.85 8.12 -11.83
C THR A 562 5.90 9.15 -11.43
N ARG A 563 5.54 10.06 -10.52
CA ARG A 563 6.42 11.15 -10.08
C ARG A 563 7.75 10.61 -9.53
N GLY A 564 8.83 11.33 -9.80
CA GLY A 564 10.18 10.94 -9.35
C GLY A 564 11.04 10.29 -10.42
N ILE A 565 10.53 10.13 -11.64
CA ILE A 565 11.29 9.64 -12.81
C ILE A 565 11.71 10.83 -13.65
N ASN A 566 12.97 11.23 -13.53
CA ASN A 566 13.49 12.38 -14.26
C ASN A 566 14.15 11.94 -15.55
N LEU A 567 13.80 12.61 -16.65
CA LEU A 567 14.30 12.34 -17.99
C LEU A 567 14.90 13.61 -18.60
N TYR A 568 16.02 13.44 -19.31
CA TYR A 568 16.54 14.43 -20.23
C TYR A 568 16.94 13.78 -21.56
N SER A 569 16.25 14.16 -22.65
CA SER A 569 16.54 13.64 -23.99
C SER A 569 17.57 14.50 -24.71
N PHE A 570 18.57 13.85 -25.33
CA PHE A 570 19.48 14.46 -26.32
C PHE A 570 19.01 14.20 -27.76
N SER A 571 18.11 13.23 -27.95
CA SER A 571 17.52 12.85 -29.23
C SER A 571 16.18 13.56 -29.48
N LEU A 572 15.85 13.83 -30.74
CA LEU A 572 14.52 14.34 -31.09
C LEU A 572 13.43 13.26 -30.93
N GLU A 573 13.76 12.01 -31.26
CA GLU A 573 12.85 10.86 -31.16
C GLU A 573 13.60 9.67 -30.54
N PRO A 574 13.69 9.56 -29.20
CA PRO A 574 14.51 8.54 -28.53
C PRO A 574 14.00 7.10 -28.74
N LEU A 575 12.69 6.94 -29.00
CA LEU A 575 12.06 5.63 -29.19
C LEU A 575 12.35 4.99 -30.55
N GLN A 576 12.80 5.77 -31.53
CA GLN A 576 13.11 5.24 -32.86
C GLN A 576 14.52 4.63 -32.89
N MET A 577 14.67 3.57 -33.69
CA MET A 577 15.98 3.00 -33.98
C MET A 577 16.89 4.05 -34.64
N GLN A 578 16.35 4.77 -35.63
CA GLN A 578 17.11 5.76 -36.39
C GLN A 578 17.65 6.86 -35.45
N PRO A 579 18.97 7.11 -35.41
CA PRO A 579 19.52 8.16 -34.56
C PRO A 579 19.05 9.54 -35.00
N THR A 580 18.52 10.32 -34.05
CA THR A 580 17.98 11.68 -34.26
C THR A 580 18.66 12.73 -33.37
N GLY A 581 19.88 12.44 -32.91
CA GLY A 581 20.68 13.29 -32.02
C GLY A 581 21.19 12.49 -30.81
N THR A 582 22.44 12.68 -30.43
CA THR A 582 23.08 11.95 -29.31
C THR A 582 24.13 12.81 -28.63
N CYS A 583 24.34 12.63 -27.33
CA CYS A 583 25.47 13.21 -26.60
C CYS A 583 26.61 12.21 -26.51
N ASN A 584 27.80 12.55 -26.99
CA ASN A 584 28.97 11.67 -26.93
C ASN A 584 29.71 11.82 -25.59
N PHE A 585 29.39 10.97 -24.63
CA PHE A 585 30.00 11.00 -23.31
C PHE A 585 31.48 10.62 -23.32
N SER A 586 31.94 9.81 -24.28
CA SER A 586 33.37 9.46 -24.42
C SER A 586 34.26 10.64 -24.82
N LYS A 587 33.69 11.78 -25.25
CA LYS A 587 34.44 13.00 -25.58
C LYS A 587 34.40 14.04 -24.46
N LEU A 588 33.57 13.83 -23.45
CA LEU A 588 33.45 14.73 -22.30
C LEU A 588 34.33 14.20 -21.16
N THR A 589 35.11 15.07 -20.54
CA THR A 589 36.04 14.67 -19.46
C THR A 589 35.37 14.74 -18.10
N ASP A 590 34.55 15.76 -17.89
CA ASP A 590 33.79 15.94 -16.65
C ASP A 590 32.32 16.17 -16.98
N VAL A 591 31.46 15.25 -16.56
CA VAL A 591 30.02 15.39 -16.69
C VAL A 591 29.41 15.25 -15.31
N ARG A 592 28.65 16.26 -14.88
CA ARG A 592 28.08 16.30 -13.54
C ARG A 592 26.61 16.70 -13.61
N ILE A 593 25.78 16.04 -12.81
CA ILE A 593 24.43 16.49 -12.53
C ILE A 593 24.37 16.98 -11.10
N THR A 594 23.91 18.21 -10.92
CA THR A 594 23.65 18.79 -9.59
C THR A 594 22.15 18.83 -9.38
N MET A 595 21.71 18.51 -8.17
CA MET A 595 20.28 18.44 -7.83
C MET A 595 20.01 19.21 -6.53
N THR A 596 18.77 19.58 -6.30
CA THR A 596 18.31 20.02 -4.97
C THR A 596 17.12 19.15 -4.57
N LEU A 597 17.15 18.60 -3.37
CA LEU A 597 16.09 17.73 -2.86
C LEU A 597 15.13 18.50 -1.96
N ASP A 598 13.91 17.96 -1.82
CA ASP A 598 12.97 18.42 -0.81
C ASP A 598 13.49 18.12 0.61
N ASN A 599 13.20 19.00 1.57
CA ASN A 599 13.55 18.82 2.97
C ASN A 599 12.91 17.56 3.59
N GLN A 600 11.82 17.04 3.05
CA GLN A 600 11.23 15.77 3.48
C GLN A 600 12.07 14.54 3.11
N CYS A 601 13.10 14.72 2.28
CA CYS A 601 14.09 13.70 1.93
C CYS A 601 15.16 13.50 3.03
N TYR A 602 15.06 14.21 4.15
CA TYR A 602 15.96 14.11 5.28
C TYR A 602 15.23 13.47 6.45
N SER A 603 15.84 12.47 7.08
CA SER A 603 15.31 11.82 8.27
C SER A 603 16.17 12.18 9.47
N TYR A 604 15.52 12.28 10.62
CA TYR A 604 16.22 12.28 11.89
C TYR A 604 16.88 10.92 12.10
N SER A 605 18.19 10.90 12.40
CA SER A 605 18.86 9.67 12.80
C SER A 605 19.24 9.75 14.26
N ASP A 606 18.67 8.86 15.08
CA ASP A 606 19.20 8.51 16.41
C ASP A 606 20.45 7.64 16.16
N VAL A 607 21.59 8.26 15.92
CA VAL A 607 22.88 7.55 15.92
C VAL A 607 23.65 8.00 17.15
N ASP A 608 23.65 7.14 18.17
CA ASP A 608 24.59 7.18 19.27
C ASP A 608 26.01 6.94 18.71
N ILE A 609 26.87 7.95 18.82
CA ILE A 609 28.32 7.80 18.64
C ILE A 609 28.87 7.33 19.99
N TYR A 610 29.49 6.15 20.05
CA TYR A 610 30.01 5.59 21.31
C TYR A 610 31.50 5.86 21.58
N SER A 611 31.73 6.13 22.87
CA SER A 611 32.83 5.68 23.75
C SER A 611 34.24 6.22 23.54
N HIS A 612 34.37 7.49 23.19
CA HIS A 612 35.38 8.33 23.87
C HIS A 612 34.80 9.63 24.45
N ASP A 613 33.56 9.98 24.09
CA ASP A 613 32.89 11.21 24.53
C ASP A 613 31.86 10.90 25.62
N ILE A 614 32.41 10.55 26.77
CA ILE A 614 31.78 9.99 27.97
C ILE A 614 30.86 10.99 28.70
N ASP A 615 29.71 10.46 29.15
CA ASP A 615 28.89 10.78 30.33
C ASP A 615 27.82 11.91 30.35
N ILE A 616 26.61 11.44 30.73
CA ILE A 616 25.48 12.08 31.46
C ILE A 616 24.26 12.58 30.65
N ASP A 617 23.18 11.80 30.82
CA ASP A 617 21.75 12.13 30.97
C ASP A 617 21.08 13.22 30.10
N THR A 618 20.34 12.70 29.12
CA THR A 618 18.95 13.02 28.73
C THR A 618 18.37 14.42 28.96
N ASN A 619 18.00 15.09 27.86
CA ASN A 619 16.62 15.53 27.59
C ASN A 619 16.46 15.86 26.08
N ILE A 620 15.58 15.11 25.42
CA ILE A 620 15.29 15.20 23.98
C ILE A 620 14.19 16.25 23.76
N ILE A 621 14.49 17.30 22.99
CA ILE A 621 13.49 18.28 22.52
C ILE A 621 13.00 17.82 21.14
N ILE A 622 11.72 17.48 21.04
CA ILE A 622 11.03 17.13 19.79
C ILE A 622 10.55 18.42 19.14
N PHE A 623 11.03 18.74 17.93
CA PHE A 623 10.45 19.80 17.11
C PHE A 623 9.26 19.26 16.33
N LYS A 624 8.07 19.79 16.60
CA LYS A 624 6.84 19.53 15.84
C LYS A 624 6.49 20.80 15.05
N GLU A 625 6.17 20.64 13.76
CA GLU A 625 6.02 21.72 12.76
C GLU A 625 4.93 22.77 13.04
N ASP A 626 4.08 22.61 14.07
CA ASP A 626 2.93 23.49 14.26
C ASP A 626 3.17 24.70 15.19
N ILE A 627 4.38 24.90 15.72
CA ILE A 627 4.68 26.01 16.65
C ILE A 627 5.23 27.26 15.93
N TYR A 628 5.50 27.17 14.63
CA TYR A 628 6.29 28.17 13.89
C TYR A 628 5.65 29.55 13.70
N SER A 629 4.38 29.77 14.04
CA SER A 629 3.76 31.10 13.89
C SER A 629 3.64 31.92 15.18
N ASN A 630 3.81 31.33 16.37
CA ASN A 630 3.33 31.96 17.61
C ASN A 630 4.33 31.97 18.79
N LEU A 631 5.59 31.59 18.59
CA LEU A 631 6.57 31.66 19.68
C LEU A 631 7.08 33.10 19.85
N ASP A 632 6.51 33.84 20.80
CA ASP A 632 7.04 35.15 21.21
C ASP A 632 8.35 34.94 21.97
N ILE A 633 9.47 35.16 21.26
CA ILE A 633 10.86 34.95 21.75
C ILE A 633 11.11 35.72 23.05
N THR A 634 10.44 36.86 23.21
CA THR A 634 10.49 37.71 24.42
C THR A 634 9.93 36.97 25.64
N VAL A 635 8.82 36.25 25.45
CA VAL A 635 8.15 35.45 26.48
C VAL A 635 8.98 34.19 26.79
N ALA A 636 9.56 33.55 25.77
CA ALA A 636 10.43 32.40 25.95
C ALA A 636 11.70 32.74 26.76
N ARG A 637 12.34 33.90 26.50
CA ARG A 637 13.47 34.42 27.29
C ARG A 637 13.08 34.67 28.75
N GLN A 638 11.87 35.19 29.01
CA GLN A 638 11.37 35.41 30.36
C GLN A 638 11.05 34.11 31.10
N MET A 639 10.47 33.12 30.42
CA MET A 639 10.18 31.81 31.02
C MET A 639 11.47 31.05 31.37
N ILE A 640 12.49 31.05 30.50
CA ILE A 640 13.78 30.41 30.81
C ILE A 640 14.46 31.10 32.00
N LYS A 641 14.40 32.44 32.10
CA LYS A 641 14.86 33.18 33.27
C LYS A 641 14.10 32.86 34.56
N MET A 642 12.80 32.56 34.47
CA MET A 642 11.95 32.26 35.62
C MET A 642 12.09 30.82 36.13
N TYR A 643 12.29 29.84 35.23
CA TYR A 643 12.15 28.42 35.57
C TYR A 643 13.45 27.61 35.58
N SER A 644 14.59 28.14 35.11
CA SER A 644 15.87 27.42 35.23
C SER A 644 16.66 27.89 36.45
N SER A 645 16.69 27.08 37.50
CA SER A 645 17.55 27.29 38.68
C SER A 645 19.00 26.84 38.45
N ASP A 646 19.26 26.13 37.35
CA ASP A 646 20.54 25.56 36.99
C ASP A 646 21.25 26.42 35.93
N THR A 647 22.46 26.90 36.25
CA THR A 647 23.23 27.86 35.45
C THR A 647 23.60 27.34 34.07
N ASP A 648 23.73 26.04 33.88
CA ASP A 648 24.09 25.47 32.58
C ASP A 648 22.87 25.30 31.68
N ASN A 649 21.70 24.95 32.23
CA ASN A 649 20.45 24.91 31.49
C ASN A 649 19.99 26.31 31.05
N TYR A 650 20.22 27.32 31.87
CA TYR A 650 20.01 28.73 31.50
C TYR A 650 20.86 29.15 30.30
N LYS A 651 22.17 28.83 30.31
CA LYS A 651 23.10 29.15 29.23
C LYS A 651 22.75 28.43 27.93
N LYS A 652 22.41 27.14 28.01
CA LYS A 652 21.97 26.33 26.85
C LYS A 652 20.67 26.87 26.23
N GLY A 653 19.69 27.22 27.07
CA GLY A 653 18.43 27.82 26.62
C GLY A 653 18.62 29.18 25.93
N MET A 654 19.48 30.04 26.47
CA MET A 654 19.80 31.33 25.85
C MET A 654 20.60 31.20 24.54
N ALA A 655 21.58 30.29 24.49
CA ALA A 655 22.34 30.04 23.26
C ALA A 655 21.46 29.52 22.11
N THR A 656 20.45 28.69 22.43
CA THR A 656 19.49 28.18 21.45
C THR A 656 18.59 29.30 20.90
N LEU A 657 18.17 30.24 21.76
CA LEU A 657 17.41 31.42 21.36
C LEU A 657 18.24 32.42 20.54
N ASP A 658 19.53 32.57 20.84
CA ASP A 658 20.42 33.46 20.06
C ASP A 658 20.70 32.91 18.65
N VAL A 659 20.77 31.57 18.49
CA VAL A 659 20.83 30.93 17.16
C VAL A 659 19.51 31.12 16.41
N TYR A 660 18.38 31.05 17.11
CA TYR A 660 17.05 31.28 16.55
C TYR A 660 16.88 32.75 16.09
N ASP A 661 17.29 33.72 16.90
CA ASP A 661 17.30 35.14 16.55
C ASP A 661 18.24 35.41 15.36
N TYR A 662 19.38 34.72 15.28
CA TYR A 662 20.26 34.84 14.12
C TYR A 662 19.61 34.30 12.84
N MET A 663 18.94 33.15 12.88
CA MET A 663 18.25 32.58 11.72
C MET A 663 17.06 33.45 11.29
N ALA A 664 16.25 33.91 12.26
CA ALA A 664 15.09 34.76 12.02
C ALA A 664 15.47 36.12 11.43
N ASN A 665 16.52 36.76 11.95
CA ASN A 665 16.97 38.07 11.46
C ASN A 665 17.61 38.00 10.06
N ASN A 666 18.08 36.83 9.63
CA ASN A 666 18.70 36.64 8.32
C ASN A 666 17.79 35.93 7.29
N ASN A 667 16.55 35.58 7.65
CA ASN A 667 15.64 34.76 6.82
C ASN A 667 16.30 33.45 6.31
N GLU A 668 17.26 32.89 7.05
CA GLU A 668 17.96 31.66 6.67
C GLU A 668 17.20 30.44 7.22
N GLN A 669 16.67 29.59 6.34
CA GLN A 669 15.98 28.33 6.71
C GLN A 669 16.93 27.12 6.79
N THR A 670 18.18 27.26 6.35
CA THR A 670 19.21 26.20 6.30
C THR A 670 20.61 26.79 6.51
N ILE A 671 21.50 26.10 7.25
CA ILE A 671 22.90 26.54 7.48
C ILE A 671 23.89 25.55 6.84
N LEU A 672 24.90 26.09 6.13
CA LEU A 672 26.03 25.31 5.58
C LEU A 672 26.88 24.62 6.66
N LEU A 673 27.33 23.39 6.40
CA LEU A 673 28.10 22.54 7.31
C LEU A 673 29.38 23.22 7.89
N SER A 674 29.99 24.13 7.12
CA SER A 674 31.16 24.90 7.53
C SER A 674 30.84 25.98 8.59
N LYS A 675 29.71 26.68 8.47
CA LYS A 675 29.19 27.61 9.48
C LYS A 675 28.71 26.85 10.73
N TYR A 676 28.08 25.69 10.54
CA TYR A 676 27.65 24.79 11.62
C TYR A 676 28.83 24.38 12.54
N ARG A 677 29.97 23.98 11.97
CA ARG A 677 31.19 23.67 12.75
C ARG A 677 31.68 24.84 13.60
N GLN A 678 31.61 26.07 13.09
CA GLN A 678 32.04 27.26 13.83
C GLN A 678 31.08 27.61 14.97
N ILE A 679 29.78 27.32 14.82
CA ILE A 679 28.76 27.54 15.84
C ILE A 679 28.85 26.45 16.93
N LEU A 680 29.04 25.19 16.55
CA LEU A 680 29.25 24.06 17.47
C LEU A 680 30.44 24.32 18.42
N LEU A 681 31.57 24.74 17.85
CA LEU A 681 32.80 25.04 18.60
C LEU A 681 32.66 26.23 19.57
N LYS A 682 31.68 27.12 19.37
CA LYS A 682 31.43 28.29 20.22
C LYS A 682 30.37 28.04 21.29
N THR A 683 29.44 27.14 21.05
CA THR A 683 28.22 27.01 21.88
C THR A 683 28.17 25.75 22.74
N ASN A 684 28.96 24.71 22.41
CA ASN A 684 28.97 23.43 23.16
C ASN A 684 27.56 22.80 23.31
N VAL A 685 26.67 23.03 22.34
CA VAL A 685 25.32 22.45 22.30
C VAL A 685 25.33 21.24 21.36
N ASN A 686 24.82 20.09 21.82
CA ASN A 686 24.59 18.92 20.97
C ASN A 686 23.47 19.24 19.98
N PHE A 687 23.75 19.14 18.69
CA PHE A 687 22.75 19.24 17.63
C PHE A 687 22.50 17.85 17.03
N TYR A 688 21.25 17.59 16.69
CA TYR A 688 20.87 16.40 15.95
C TYR A 688 21.33 16.53 14.50
N VAL A 689 22.02 15.50 14.01
CA VAL A 689 22.48 15.44 12.63
C VAL A 689 21.30 14.98 11.77
N PHE A 690 20.88 15.81 10.83
CA PHE A 690 20.00 15.37 9.76
C PHE A 690 20.77 14.41 8.86
N ASN A 691 20.34 13.16 8.80
CA ASN A 691 20.85 12.21 7.82
C ASN A 691 19.96 12.27 6.57
N LEU A 692 20.55 12.18 5.39
CA LEU A 692 19.77 12.02 4.16
C LEU A 692 18.99 10.70 4.31
N SER A 693 17.68 10.73 4.14
CA SER A 693 16.88 9.50 4.17
C SER A 693 16.92 8.79 2.81
N LEU A 694 17.16 9.58 1.75
CA LEU A 694 17.28 9.15 0.37
C LEU A 694 18.72 8.84 -0.05
N ASN A 695 19.30 7.73 0.41
CA ASN A 695 20.72 7.47 0.20
C ASN A 695 21.09 6.91 -1.18
N VAL A 696 20.13 6.41 -1.97
CA VAL A 696 20.45 5.71 -3.22
C VAL A 696 20.00 6.52 -4.42
N LEU A 697 20.95 7.19 -5.07
CA LEU A 697 20.79 7.83 -6.37
C LEU A 697 21.13 6.81 -7.46
N ARG A 698 20.17 6.53 -8.33
CA ARG A 698 20.39 5.69 -9.51
C ARG A 698 20.30 6.54 -10.75
N ILE A 699 21.42 6.65 -11.45
CA ILE A 699 21.50 7.35 -12.72
C ILE A 699 21.68 6.31 -13.80
N ILE A 700 20.68 6.24 -14.66
CA ILE A 700 20.64 5.37 -15.82
C ILE A 700 21.06 6.24 -17.01
N GLY A 701 22.30 6.05 -17.43
CA GLY A 701 22.87 6.62 -18.65
C GLY A 701 22.38 5.84 -19.86
N GLY A 702 21.68 6.54 -20.75
CA GLY A 702 20.88 5.90 -21.77
C GLY A 702 21.66 5.19 -22.84
N TYR A 703 20.91 4.32 -23.51
CA TYR A 703 21.06 3.84 -24.88
C TYR A 703 22.33 4.31 -25.58
N CYS A 704 23.46 3.72 -25.19
CA CYS A 704 24.70 3.83 -25.93
C CYS A 704 24.47 3.07 -27.23
N SER A 705 24.66 3.76 -28.35
CA SER A 705 24.66 3.08 -29.64
C SER A 705 26.04 2.45 -29.85
N LEU A 706 26.14 1.12 -29.80
CA LEU A 706 27.35 0.37 -30.14
C LEU A 706 27.18 -0.25 -31.53
N ALA A 707 28.21 -0.16 -32.37
CA ALA A 707 28.26 -0.97 -33.58
C ALA A 707 28.75 -2.37 -33.20
N TYR A 708 27.86 -3.35 -33.22
CA TYR A 708 28.23 -4.75 -33.06
C TYR A 708 28.51 -5.35 -34.45
N ALA A 709 29.71 -5.90 -34.63
CA ALA A 709 30.09 -6.63 -35.84
C ALA A 709 30.29 -8.10 -35.49
N SER A 710 29.49 -9.00 -36.07
CA SER A 710 29.77 -10.43 -35.99
C SER A 710 30.89 -10.75 -36.99
N LYS A 711 32.13 -10.95 -36.50
CA LYS A 711 33.20 -11.49 -37.34
C LYS A 711 32.94 -12.98 -37.59
N ASN A 712 33.02 -13.39 -38.86
CA ASN A 712 33.02 -14.79 -39.31
C ASN A 712 34.13 -15.61 -38.66
#